data_AF-A0A395JSS4-F1
#
_entry.id   AF-A0A395JSS4-F1
#
_cell.length_a   1.000
_cell.length_b   1.000
_cell.length_c   1.000
_cell.angle_alpha   90.00
_cell.angle_beta   90.00
_cell.angle_gamma   90.00
#
_symmetry.space_group_name_H-M   'P 1'
#
loop_
_entity.id
_entity.type
_entity.pdbx_description
1 polymer ?
#
loop_
_entity_poly.entity_id
_entity_poly.type
_entity_poly.pdbx_seq_one_letter_code
_entity_poly.pdbx_strand_id
1 'polypeptide(L)'
;MGQRYHVIFSGKTKPGADPQAVASKLARALKKDESYTEVLLSGEPVIVSRTTNPNRANHVKGQLEKIGAEADIEILEHVEELIPDQTESYQTEPEAVEQVVDRSMDFARDADTVGAVSLKNKLQYRFDTFMAKGSTSSFKALLFVFVALFLVVAGLRGLLHMLSPGIAQQYESLDFFGNLYVTFLQLTDPGNMAQDILSSAWYKFFAIIAGLAGVIMLSALVAVITTGLDQKLAELKRGRSKVIEDDHTLIIGWDEQRVIEILRELVWANESENDAAVVILADRDKQEIDDVLRLRMPNTKSTRVVTRSGKGTILVNLDMVSIESAKSVIVLAGCADTDTDAAKTASDAMVIQTVLAATTRSVDKDDYAIVAEVYNDTYRDIIENTFPDYVVTLDTANILAKLLVQTSRSVGLSVVYNEILSFDGCEMYFYGTDWRGERFGKLAFNFPDGVPIGVRHASGELLINPPVDYQMQSDDEVLIVADDDSTIDFQATPVALPNQFPALNTRAEQGTERELIVGWNHKSETILREFSDYVQEGSEIDVVIYQASQSEQDELARIDQDIENIKINLIDINPLDRASLLDLQPSRYGNIIILASAREDKDTQQVDSENIVTLLLLRSIFQSLEPSHGETKLITEVLESQNYELIAKAGVKDMIISNRLVSMIMAQISESRHIKDVYDDIFQEDGSEIYLKPLSLYFDSFPVELSFADLIAAAQNREEVCFGVKIKALESDQAANSGVELIPLKDKVFTLVAEDCLVVVAEDEL
;
A
#
# COMPACT_ATOMS: atom_id res chain seq x y z
N MET A 1 8.32 15.50 39.93
CA MET A 1 8.43 16.92 39.54
C MET A 1 9.91 17.27 39.43
N GLY A 2 10.37 17.78 38.29
CA GLY A 2 11.78 18.15 38.07
C GLY A 2 11.89 19.53 37.42
N GLN A 3 12.87 20.33 37.83
CA GLN A 3 13.14 21.66 37.27
C GLN A 3 13.47 21.55 35.77
N ARG A 4 12.88 22.42 34.95
CA ARG A 4 13.24 22.59 33.54
C ARG A 4 14.15 23.82 33.39
N TYR A 5 15.22 23.65 32.63
CA TYR A 5 16.20 24.68 32.32
C TYR A 5 16.05 25.07 30.86
N HIS A 6 15.78 26.35 30.60
CA HIS A 6 15.76 26.92 29.26
C HIS A 6 17.06 27.68 29.04
N VAL A 7 17.85 27.28 28.04
CA VAL A 7 19.03 28.03 27.59
C VAL A 7 18.56 29.05 26.58
N ILE A 8 18.70 30.32 26.91
CA ILE A 8 18.19 31.46 26.15
C ILE A 8 19.37 32.17 25.52
N PHE A 9 19.39 32.29 24.20
CA PHE A 9 20.27 33.22 23.50
C PHE A 9 19.65 34.62 23.58
N SER A 10 20.39 35.62 24.03
CA SER A 10 19.88 36.98 24.29
C SER A 10 19.60 37.81 23.03
N GLY A 11 19.91 37.28 21.85
CA GLY A 11 19.87 38.02 20.59
C GLY A 11 21.07 38.95 20.38
N LYS A 12 22.10 38.88 21.22
CA LYS A 12 23.29 39.76 21.18
C LYS A 12 24.60 38.99 21.15
N THR A 13 25.64 39.62 20.60
CA THR A 13 27.01 39.11 20.64
C THR A 13 27.77 39.67 21.84
N LYS A 14 28.79 38.93 22.31
CA LYS A 14 29.70 39.40 23.35
C LYS A 14 30.48 40.63 22.86
N PRO A 15 30.81 41.59 23.76
CA PRO A 15 31.57 42.78 23.39
C PRO A 15 32.89 42.42 22.69
N GLY A 16 33.09 42.93 21.47
CA GLY A 16 34.28 42.67 20.66
C GLY A 16 34.22 41.47 19.72
N ALA A 17 33.10 40.73 19.67
CA ALA A 17 32.88 39.68 18.68
C ALA A 17 32.27 40.24 17.38
N ASP A 18 32.75 39.76 16.23
CA ASP A 18 32.23 40.12 14.91
C ASP A 18 30.85 39.49 14.65
N PRO A 19 29.76 40.28 14.50
CA PRO A 19 28.40 39.77 14.36
C PRO A 19 28.20 38.79 13.20
N GLN A 20 28.83 39.01 12.04
CA GLN A 20 28.70 38.12 10.88
C GLN A 20 29.37 36.76 11.14
N ALA A 21 30.56 36.76 11.74
CA ALA A 21 31.24 35.53 12.13
C ALA A 21 30.52 34.77 13.24
N VAL A 22 29.80 35.48 14.14
CA VAL A 22 28.95 34.84 15.16
C VAL A 22 27.72 34.22 14.50
N ALA A 23 27.04 34.92 13.59
CA ALA A 23 25.86 34.41 12.87
C ALA A 23 26.14 33.08 12.15
N SER A 24 27.21 33.02 11.36
CA SER A 24 27.64 31.80 10.66
C SER A 24 27.89 30.61 11.61
N LYS A 25 28.57 30.87 12.73
CA LYS A 25 28.84 29.82 13.75
C LYS A 25 27.58 29.41 14.49
N LEU A 26 26.64 30.33 14.71
CA LEU A 26 25.36 30.05 15.36
C LEU A 26 24.46 29.21 14.44
N ALA A 27 24.39 29.54 13.15
CA ALA A 27 23.69 28.77 12.11
C ALA A 27 24.13 27.30 12.13
N ARG A 28 25.46 27.09 12.14
CA ARG A 28 26.07 25.76 12.22
C ARG A 28 25.77 25.04 13.54
N ALA A 29 25.77 25.75 14.67
CA ALA A 29 25.47 25.17 15.97
C ALA A 29 23.98 24.78 16.13
N LEU A 30 23.09 25.55 15.51
CA LEU A 30 21.63 25.33 15.54
C LEU A 30 21.12 24.44 14.41
N LYS A 31 21.98 24.09 13.43
CA LYS A 31 21.59 23.42 12.17
C LYS A 31 20.49 24.19 11.43
N LYS A 32 20.65 25.50 11.33
CA LYS A 32 19.74 26.42 10.62
C LYS A 32 20.54 27.22 9.58
N ASP A 33 19.84 27.84 8.64
CA ASP A 33 20.44 28.73 7.64
C ASP A 33 21.01 30.02 8.30
N GLU A 34 22.07 30.59 7.72
CA GLU A 34 22.70 31.83 8.20
C GLU A 34 21.72 33.02 8.17
N SER A 35 20.85 33.08 7.16
CA SER A 35 19.79 34.09 7.04
C SER A 35 18.82 34.07 8.23
N TYR A 36 18.53 32.89 8.78
CA TYR A 36 17.68 32.71 9.95
C TYR A 36 18.36 33.21 11.24
N THR A 37 19.69 33.18 11.30
CA THR A 37 20.46 33.58 12.49
C THR A 37 20.84 35.06 12.50
N GLU A 38 20.86 35.73 11.35
CA GLU A 38 20.90 37.19 11.28
C GLU A 38 19.63 37.83 11.87
N VAL A 39 18.46 37.23 11.61
CA VAL A 39 17.19 37.66 12.25
C VAL A 39 17.23 37.46 13.77
N LEU A 40 17.90 36.41 14.25
CA LEU A 40 18.08 36.17 15.70
C LEU A 40 19.02 37.18 16.38
N LEU A 41 19.86 37.88 15.63
CA LEU A 41 20.70 38.98 16.12
C LEU A 41 19.98 40.34 16.10
N SER A 42 18.69 40.37 15.75
CA SER A 42 17.86 41.59 15.77
C SER A 42 17.52 42.10 17.17
N GLY A 43 17.84 41.31 18.22
CA GLY A 43 17.80 41.73 19.63
C GLY A 43 16.74 41.05 20.49
N GLU A 44 15.98 40.08 19.96
CA GLU A 44 15.01 39.31 20.75
C GLU A 44 15.64 38.05 21.39
N PRO A 45 15.31 37.75 22.65
CA PRO A 45 15.80 36.55 23.31
C PRO A 45 15.07 35.30 22.81
N VAL A 46 15.82 34.26 22.44
CA VAL A 46 15.30 33.01 21.88
C VAL A 46 15.76 31.79 22.68
N ILE A 47 14.82 30.90 22.98
CA ILE A 47 15.12 29.64 23.67
C ILE A 47 15.78 28.68 22.68
N VAL A 48 17.06 28.41 22.90
CA VAL A 48 17.89 27.54 22.06
C VAL A 48 17.84 26.08 22.51
N SER A 49 17.62 25.83 23.80
CA SER A 49 17.56 24.47 24.33
C SER A 49 16.67 24.38 25.56
N ARG A 50 15.85 23.33 25.64
CA ARG A 50 15.06 22.97 26.84
C ARG A 50 15.59 21.66 27.38
N THR A 51 16.00 21.62 28.64
CA THR A 51 16.52 20.40 29.26
C THR A 51 16.17 20.31 30.74
N THR A 52 15.98 19.11 31.26
CA THR A 52 15.82 18.85 32.69
C THR A 52 17.15 18.57 33.39
N ASN A 53 18.27 18.61 32.66
CA ASN A 53 19.61 18.31 33.18
C ASN A 53 20.46 19.60 33.27
N PRO A 54 20.82 20.06 34.49
CA PRO A 54 21.57 21.31 34.69
C PRO A 54 22.98 21.27 34.07
N ASN A 55 23.63 20.11 34.02
CA ASN A 55 24.95 19.97 33.40
C ASN A 55 24.87 20.17 31.88
N ARG A 56 23.78 19.70 31.26
CA ARG A 56 23.55 19.90 29.83
C ARG A 56 23.22 21.36 29.52
N ALA A 57 22.41 22.02 30.36
CA ALA A 57 22.12 23.45 30.21
C ALA A 57 23.40 24.31 30.27
N ASN A 58 24.26 24.07 31.27
CA ASN A 58 25.55 24.75 31.40
C ASN A 58 26.50 24.45 30.23
N HIS A 59 26.49 23.22 29.71
CA HIS A 59 27.30 22.86 28.54
C HIS A 59 26.87 23.63 27.29
N VAL A 60 25.56 23.72 27.03
CA VAL A 60 25.02 24.44 25.85
C VAL A 60 25.27 25.95 25.98
N LYS A 61 25.04 26.55 27.15
CA LYS A 61 25.41 27.96 27.41
C LYS A 61 26.90 28.19 27.13
N GLY A 62 27.78 27.32 27.63
CA GLY A 62 29.22 27.42 27.41
C GLY A 62 29.63 27.27 25.94
N GLN A 63 28.89 26.52 25.11
CA GLN A 63 29.14 26.45 23.67
C GLN A 63 28.72 27.73 22.95
N LEU A 64 27.55 28.29 23.28
CA LEU A 64 27.09 29.57 22.72
C LEU A 64 28.05 30.70 23.08
N GLU A 65 28.50 30.75 24.33
CA GLU A 65 29.45 31.76 24.78
C GLU A 65 30.83 31.66 24.12
N LYS A 66 31.28 30.45 23.75
CA LYS A 66 32.55 30.23 23.04
C LYS A 66 32.53 30.72 21.59
N ILE A 67 31.35 30.72 20.96
CA ILE A 67 31.18 31.25 19.60
C ILE A 67 30.89 32.74 19.58
N GLY A 68 30.94 33.43 20.73
CA GLY A 68 30.76 34.88 20.83
C GLY A 68 29.31 35.32 21.01
N ALA A 69 28.38 34.40 21.29
CA ALA A 69 26.97 34.68 21.59
C ALA A 69 26.75 34.90 23.10
N GLU A 70 25.90 35.86 23.46
CA GLU A 70 25.49 36.08 24.84
C GLU A 70 24.26 35.23 25.16
N ALA A 71 24.38 34.30 26.11
CA ALA A 71 23.33 33.35 26.46
C ALA A 71 23.15 33.25 27.98
N ASP A 72 21.93 32.94 28.41
CA ASP A 72 21.59 32.72 29.81
C ASP A 72 20.77 31.45 30.04
N ILE A 73 20.57 31.07 31.31
CA ILE A 73 19.75 29.92 31.69
C ILE A 73 18.62 30.37 32.60
N GLU A 74 17.39 30.22 32.12
CA GLU A 74 16.18 30.40 32.92
C GLU A 74 15.75 29.06 33.53
N ILE A 75 15.41 29.06 34.83
CA ILE A 75 14.94 27.89 35.55
C ILE A 75 13.44 28.05 35.77
N LEU A 76 12.65 27.16 35.19
CA LEU A 76 11.19 27.16 35.35
C LEU A 76 10.78 26.14 36.41
N GLU A 77 10.17 26.64 37.49
CA GLU A 77 9.53 25.84 38.53
C GLU A 77 8.02 25.78 38.24
N HIS A 78 7.57 24.61 37.74
CA HIS A 78 6.18 24.20 37.51
C HIS A 78 5.40 24.92 36.39
N VAL A 79 4.87 24.13 35.46
CA VAL A 79 3.84 24.54 34.50
C VAL A 79 2.77 23.44 34.49
N GLU A 80 1.57 23.76 34.97
CA GLU A 80 0.35 22.99 34.72
C GLU A 80 -0.08 23.25 33.26
N GLU A 81 -0.25 22.19 32.47
CA GLU A 81 -0.84 22.28 31.14
C GLU A 81 -2.38 22.41 31.29
N LEU A 82 -2.90 23.57 30.87
CA LEU A 82 -4.32 23.83 30.64
C LEU A 82 -4.77 23.07 29.39
N ILE A 83 -5.71 22.13 29.54
CA ILE A 83 -6.47 21.54 28.43
C ILE A 83 -7.76 22.37 28.27
N PRO A 84 -8.17 22.78 27.05
CA PRO A 84 -9.45 23.47 26.85
C PRO A 84 -10.61 22.47 26.95
N ASP A 85 -11.59 22.89 27.73
CA ASP A 85 -12.88 22.23 27.99
C ASP A 85 -13.82 22.39 26.80
N GLN A 86 -14.28 21.28 26.20
CA GLN A 86 -15.61 21.13 25.58
C GLN A 86 -15.97 19.64 25.44
N THR A 87 -16.81 19.13 26.34
CA THR A 87 -17.76 18.07 26.00
C THR A 87 -19.06 18.29 26.75
N GLU A 88 -20.12 18.45 25.96
CA GLU A 88 -21.51 18.49 26.41
C GLU A 88 -21.95 17.15 27.01
N SER A 89 -22.95 17.30 27.86
CA SER A 89 -23.72 16.33 28.63
C SER A 89 -24.04 14.99 27.96
N TYR A 90 -24.01 13.91 28.74
CA TYR A 90 -25.20 13.08 28.97
C TYR A 90 -25.18 12.44 30.35
N GLN A 91 -26.33 12.53 31.01
CA GLN A 91 -26.60 12.09 32.38
C GLN A 91 -26.72 10.56 32.47
N THR A 92 -26.20 9.98 33.55
CA THR A 92 -26.89 8.91 34.28
C THR A 92 -26.59 9.02 35.78
N GLU A 93 -27.62 8.70 36.55
CA GLU A 93 -27.90 9.03 37.96
C GLU A 93 -27.17 8.16 39.01
N PRO A 94 -27.31 8.47 40.31
CA PRO A 94 -26.27 8.35 41.32
C PRO A 94 -26.43 7.09 42.20
N GLU A 95 -25.35 6.65 42.84
CA GLU A 95 -25.30 6.18 44.24
C GLU A 95 -23.96 5.48 44.51
N ALA A 96 -23.00 6.23 45.09
CA ALA A 96 -21.96 5.76 46.04
C ALA A 96 -20.81 6.79 46.14
N VAL A 97 -21.12 8.06 46.45
CA VAL A 97 -20.08 9.06 46.79
C VAL A 97 -20.45 9.72 48.12
N GLU A 98 -20.41 8.93 49.20
CA GLU A 98 -20.46 9.50 50.55
C GLU A 98 -19.55 8.75 51.55
N GLN A 99 -18.48 8.12 51.06
CA GLN A 99 -17.48 7.46 51.92
C GLN A 99 -16.01 7.83 51.65
N VAL A 100 -15.73 8.83 50.79
CA VAL A 100 -14.34 9.16 50.42
C VAL A 100 -13.91 10.57 50.81
N VAL A 101 -14.81 11.42 51.32
CA VAL A 101 -14.47 12.81 51.64
C VAL A 101 -13.83 12.99 53.04
N ASP A 102 -13.83 11.98 53.90
CA ASP A 102 -13.27 12.09 55.27
C ASP A 102 -11.86 11.46 55.44
N ARG A 103 -11.20 11.07 54.33
CA ARG A 103 -9.82 10.52 54.35
C ARG A 103 -8.76 11.43 53.74
N SER A 104 -9.13 12.62 53.28
CA SER A 104 -8.20 13.57 52.65
C SER A 104 -7.64 14.63 53.61
N MET A 105 -8.19 14.78 54.83
CA MET A 105 -7.68 15.76 55.80
C MET A 105 -6.56 15.24 56.72
N ASP A 106 -6.28 13.92 56.75
CA ASP A 106 -5.17 13.37 57.54
C ASP A 106 -3.83 13.31 56.78
N PHE A 107 -3.82 13.41 55.45
CA PHE A 107 -2.58 13.35 54.66
C PHE A 107 -1.80 14.68 54.59
N ALA A 108 -2.39 15.79 55.05
CA ALA A 108 -1.74 17.10 55.01
C ALA A 108 -0.86 17.42 56.24
N ARG A 109 -0.65 16.45 57.16
CA ARG A 109 0.24 16.60 58.32
C ARG A 109 1.58 15.84 58.23
N ASP A 110 1.81 15.04 57.19
CA ASP A 110 3.04 14.26 57.02
C ASP A 110 3.97 14.78 55.88
N ALA A 111 3.74 16.00 55.40
CA ALA A 111 4.54 16.59 54.31
C ALA A 111 5.92 17.13 54.73
N ASP A 112 6.30 17.04 56.00
CA ASP A 112 7.61 17.52 56.53
C ASP A 112 8.57 16.39 56.93
N THR A 113 8.49 15.22 56.27
CA THR A 113 9.59 14.23 56.31
C THR A 113 9.85 13.60 54.94
N VAL A 114 10.43 14.38 54.01
CA VAL A 114 11.19 13.77 52.90
C VAL A 114 12.45 13.14 53.49
N GLY A 115 12.31 11.91 54.00
CA GLY A 115 13.42 11.08 54.42
C GLY A 115 14.39 10.93 53.25
N ALA A 116 15.69 11.19 53.50
CA ALA A 116 16.74 11.00 52.52
C ALA A 116 16.56 9.62 51.83
N VAL A 117 16.44 9.61 50.50
CA VAL A 117 16.26 8.38 49.73
C VAL A 117 17.41 7.43 50.11
N SER A 118 17.05 6.36 50.82
CA SER A 118 17.99 5.38 51.36
C SER A 118 18.90 4.89 50.25
N LEU A 119 20.17 4.70 50.56
CA LEU A 119 21.18 4.17 49.63
C LEU A 119 20.68 2.86 48.98
N LYS A 120 19.92 2.06 49.73
CA LYS A 120 19.27 0.82 49.28
C LYS A 120 18.30 1.05 48.12
N ASN A 121 17.46 2.07 48.18
CA ASN A 121 16.46 2.35 47.14
C ASN A 121 17.14 2.85 45.86
N LYS A 122 18.22 3.64 45.97
CA LYS A 122 19.02 4.07 44.82
C LYS A 122 19.75 2.89 44.16
N LEU A 123 20.29 1.97 44.94
CA LEU A 123 20.93 0.75 44.44
C LEU A 123 19.93 -0.18 43.76
N GLN A 124 18.75 -0.39 44.37
CA GLN A 124 17.68 -1.20 43.79
C GLN A 124 17.19 -0.61 42.47
N TYR A 125 16.90 0.70 42.43
CA TYR A 125 16.52 1.38 41.19
C TYR A 125 17.57 1.25 40.08
N ARG A 126 18.87 1.38 40.41
CA ARG A 126 19.95 1.19 39.43
C ARG A 126 20.08 -0.25 38.96
N PHE A 127 19.82 -1.22 39.84
CA PHE A 127 19.76 -2.63 39.49
C PHE A 127 18.57 -2.93 38.56
N ASP A 128 17.37 -2.46 38.91
CA ASP A 128 16.16 -2.65 38.11
C ASP A 128 16.31 -2.02 36.71
N THR A 129 16.86 -0.81 36.64
CA THR A 129 17.16 -0.12 35.37
C THR A 129 18.23 -0.85 34.55
N PHE A 130 19.18 -1.53 35.20
CA PHE A 130 20.18 -2.34 34.53
C PHE A 130 19.56 -3.62 33.99
N MET A 131 18.76 -4.34 34.79
CA MET A 131 18.08 -5.55 34.38
C MET A 131 17.06 -5.31 33.26
N ALA A 132 16.45 -4.11 33.21
CA ALA A 132 15.51 -3.71 32.16
C ALA A 132 16.13 -3.58 30.75
N LYS A 133 17.46 -3.55 30.61
CA LYS A 133 18.17 -3.44 29.31
C LYS A 133 18.24 -4.75 28.52
N GLY A 134 17.45 -5.75 28.89
CA GLY A 134 17.31 -7.03 28.18
C GLY A 134 18.35 -8.09 28.55
N SER A 135 18.36 -9.17 27.75
CA SER A 135 19.17 -10.38 27.98
C SER A 135 20.68 -10.11 28.13
N THR A 136 21.21 -9.11 27.43
CA THR A 136 22.63 -8.71 27.55
C THR A 136 23.01 -8.21 28.95
N SER A 137 22.07 -7.61 29.69
CA SER A 137 22.33 -7.10 31.03
C SER A 137 22.16 -8.19 32.10
N SER A 138 21.15 -9.06 31.94
CA SER A 138 21.03 -10.29 32.74
C SER A 138 22.27 -11.17 32.64
N PHE A 139 22.84 -11.32 31.43
CA PHE A 139 24.10 -12.05 31.21
C PHE A 139 25.26 -11.43 31.99
N LYS A 140 25.45 -10.11 31.90
CA LYS A 140 26.52 -9.39 32.64
C LYS A 140 26.35 -9.49 34.15
N ALA A 141 25.12 -9.39 34.67
CA ALA A 141 24.84 -9.57 36.10
C ALA A 141 25.18 -10.99 36.56
N LEU A 142 24.73 -12.00 35.81
CA LEU A 142 24.97 -13.39 36.17
C LEU A 142 26.46 -13.76 36.07
N LEU A 143 27.16 -13.27 35.05
CA LEU A 143 28.61 -13.40 34.94
C LEU A 143 29.33 -12.75 36.13
N PHE A 144 28.90 -11.56 36.55
CA PHE A 144 29.45 -10.89 37.73
C PHE A 144 29.22 -11.72 39.00
N VAL A 145 28.00 -12.23 39.21
CA VAL A 145 27.69 -13.10 40.35
C VAL A 145 28.52 -14.38 40.31
N PHE A 146 28.73 -14.98 39.14
CA PHE A 146 29.57 -16.16 38.96
C PHE A 146 31.03 -15.89 39.35
N VAL A 147 31.61 -14.79 38.86
CA VAL A 147 32.99 -14.38 39.21
C VAL A 147 33.09 -14.03 40.69
N ALA A 148 32.11 -13.34 41.27
CA ALA A 148 32.10 -12.99 42.69
C ALA A 148 32.02 -14.26 43.57
N LEU A 149 31.13 -15.19 43.24
CA LEU A 149 31.02 -16.48 43.92
C LEU A 149 32.32 -17.29 43.81
N PHE A 150 32.91 -17.35 42.61
CA PHE A 150 34.20 -17.98 42.38
C PHE A 150 35.29 -17.41 43.30
N LEU A 151 35.42 -16.09 43.36
CA LEU A 151 36.39 -15.41 44.21
C LEU A 151 36.13 -15.64 45.70
N VAL A 152 34.86 -15.67 46.13
CA VAL A 152 34.48 -15.96 47.52
C VAL A 152 34.85 -17.39 47.89
N VAL A 153 34.49 -18.38 47.09
CA VAL A 153 34.82 -19.79 47.35
C VAL A 153 36.33 -20.03 47.30
N ALA A 154 37.02 -19.46 46.31
CA ALA A 154 38.48 -19.55 46.21
C ALA A 154 39.18 -18.85 47.39
N GLY A 155 38.67 -17.71 47.82
CA GLY A 155 39.17 -16.97 48.99
C GLY A 155 38.95 -17.72 50.30
N LEU A 156 37.78 -18.32 50.51
CA LEU A 156 37.49 -19.17 51.67
C LEU A 156 38.37 -20.41 51.70
N ARG A 157 38.56 -21.06 50.55
CA ARG A 157 39.48 -22.20 50.40
C ARG A 157 40.93 -21.78 50.69
N GLY A 158 41.37 -20.64 50.17
CA GLY A 158 42.70 -20.07 50.45
C GLY A 158 42.89 -19.74 51.93
N LEU A 159 41.88 -19.20 52.60
CA LEU A 159 41.91 -18.90 54.04
C LEU A 159 42.01 -20.19 54.88
N LEU A 160 41.27 -21.24 54.52
CA LEU A 160 41.39 -22.55 55.18
C LEU A 160 42.78 -23.15 55.02
N HIS A 161 43.38 -23.00 53.84
CA HIS A 161 44.74 -23.42 53.58
C HIS A 161 45.75 -22.66 54.46
N MET A 162 45.55 -21.35 54.68
CA MET A 162 46.42 -20.55 55.57
C MET A 162 46.24 -20.90 57.06
N LEU A 163 45.01 -21.15 57.51
CA LEU A 163 44.71 -21.42 58.92
C LEU A 163 45.03 -22.86 59.36
N SER A 164 44.93 -23.83 58.44
CA SER A 164 45.18 -25.24 58.71
C SER A 164 45.90 -25.94 57.54
N PRO A 165 47.22 -25.78 57.39
CA PRO A 165 47.98 -26.33 56.25
C PRO A 165 48.00 -27.86 56.19
N GLY A 166 47.84 -28.55 57.33
CA GLY A 166 47.99 -30.02 57.44
C GLY A 166 46.75 -30.85 57.11
N ILE A 167 45.76 -30.29 56.41
CA ILE A 167 44.39 -30.85 56.30
C ILE A 167 44.00 -31.24 54.84
N ALA A 168 44.80 -30.86 53.84
CA ALA A 168 44.60 -31.20 52.43
C ALA A 168 45.55 -32.35 52.02
N GLN A 169 45.11 -33.59 52.16
CA GLN A 169 45.99 -34.77 52.08
C GLN A 169 46.26 -35.29 50.66
N GLN A 170 45.56 -34.80 49.63
CA GLN A 170 45.66 -35.36 48.27
C GLN A 170 46.65 -34.64 47.35
N TYR A 171 46.99 -33.38 47.65
CA TYR A 171 47.92 -32.57 46.86
C TYR A 171 48.74 -31.66 47.78
N GLU A 172 49.82 -32.17 48.38
CA GLU A 172 50.72 -31.41 49.27
C GLU A 172 51.47 -30.22 48.59
N SER A 173 51.18 -29.85 47.33
CA SER A 173 51.93 -28.82 46.60
C SER A 173 51.18 -28.03 45.53
N LEU A 174 49.85 -27.91 45.60
CA LEU A 174 49.16 -26.94 44.73
C LEU A 174 49.38 -25.52 45.30
N ASP A 175 50.17 -24.73 44.59
CA ASP A 175 50.32 -23.29 44.82
C ASP A 175 48.95 -22.59 44.81
N PHE A 176 48.86 -21.33 45.24
CA PHE A 176 47.63 -20.54 45.27
C PHE A 176 46.83 -20.66 43.95
N PHE A 177 47.54 -20.61 42.82
CA PHE A 177 46.95 -20.76 41.48
C PHE A 177 46.38 -22.15 41.19
N GLY A 178 46.96 -23.20 41.77
CA GLY A 178 46.45 -24.56 41.65
C GLY A 178 45.13 -24.73 42.40
N ASN A 179 45.02 -24.19 43.61
CA ASN A 179 43.75 -24.17 44.35
C ASN A 179 42.67 -23.34 43.66
N LEU A 180 43.05 -22.21 43.07
CA LEU A 180 42.16 -21.38 42.26
C LEU A 180 41.60 -22.15 41.05
N TYR A 181 42.46 -22.92 40.37
CA TYR A 181 42.06 -23.77 39.24
C TYR A 181 41.14 -24.93 39.66
N VAL A 182 41.42 -25.59 40.78
CA VAL A 182 40.53 -26.65 41.33
C VAL A 182 39.15 -26.08 41.67
N THR A 183 39.10 -24.93 42.33
CA THR A 183 37.83 -24.25 42.63
C THR A 183 37.08 -23.85 41.36
N PHE A 184 37.79 -23.43 40.31
CA PHE A 184 37.18 -23.13 39.02
C PHE A 184 36.55 -24.39 38.42
N LEU A 185 37.30 -25.49 38.36
CA LEU A 185 36.82 -26.77 37.86
C LEU A 185 35.62 -27.31 38.63
N GLN A 186 35.62 -27.21 39.97
CA GLN A 186 34.51 -27.62 40.81
C GLN A 186 33.25 -26.76 40.60
N LEU A 187 33.43 -25.47 40.29
CA LEU A 187 32.34 -24.55 40.00
C LEU A 187 31.78 -24.74 38.58
N THR A 188 32.61 -25.13 37.60
CA THR A 188 32.14 -25.37 36.22
C THR A 188 31.65 -26.79 36.00
N ASP A 189 32.14 -27.76 36.76
CA ASP A 189 31.82 -29.18 36.64
C ASP A 189 31.88 -29.89 38.00
N PRO A 190 30.73 -30.27 38.59
CA PRO A 190 30.64 -31.04 39.84
C PRO A 190 31.43 -32.34 39.87
N GLY A 191 31.73 -32.95 38.72
CA GLY A 191 32.57 -34.13 38.64
C GLY A 191 33.95 -33.93 39.28
N ASN A 192 34.42 -32.68 39.37
CA ASN A 192 35.69 -32.31 39.98
C ASN A 192 35.65 -32.22 41.52
N MET A 193 34.50 -32.46 42.17
CA MET A 193 34.44 -32.61 43.64
C MET A 193 35.30 -33.80 44.14
N ALA A 194 35.55 -34.80 43.29
CA ALA A 194 36.42 -35.93 43.59
C ALA A 194 37.88 -35.50 43.90
N GLN A 195 38.28 -34.30 43.48
CA GLN A 195 39.61 -33.76 43.76
C GLN A 195 39.87 -33.50 45.26
N ASP A 196 38.81 -33.41 46.07
CA ASP A 196 38.87 -33.23 47.53
C ASP A 196 38.43 -34.48 48.32
N ILE A 197 38.41 -35.67 47.70
CA ILE A 197 37.89 -36.89 48.33
C ILE A 197 38.73 -37.37 49.53
N LEU A 198 40.06 -37.21 49.48
CA LEU A 198 40.97 -37.49 50.61
C LEU A 198 41.21 -36.25 51.49
N SER A 199 40.62 -35.10 51.15
CA SER A 199 40.68 -33.87 51.96
C SER A 199 39.69 -33.94 53.14
N SER A 200 39.83 -33.01 54.09
CA SER A 200 38.96 -32.95 55.26
C SER A 200 37.50 -32.63 54.96
N ALA A 201 36.65 -32.84 55.97
CA ALA A 201 35.22 -32.53 55.91
C ALA A 201 34.95 -31.07 55.49
N TRP A 202 35.82 -30.12 55.86
CA TRP A 202 35.65 -28.72 55.49
C TRP A 202 35.90 -28.46 54.00
N TYR A 203 36.95 -29.06 53.41
CA TYR A 203 37.18 -28.96 51.95
C TYR A 203 36.05 -29.61 51.16
N LYS A 204 35.55 -30.76 51.62
CA LYS A 204 34.38 -31.43 51.05
C LYS A 204 33.13 -30.57 51.10
N PHE A 205 32.88 -29.88 52.22
CA PHE A 205 31.75 -28.97 52.37
C PHE A 205 31.81 -27.81 51.36
N PHE A 206 32.96 -27.14 51.22
CA PHE A 206 33.13 -26.08 50.24
C PHE A 206 33.11 -26.59 48.79
N ALA A 207 33.63 -27.79 48.51
CA ALA A 207 33.52 -28.41 47.18
C ALA A 207 32.07 -28.73 46.80
N ILE A 208 31.25 -29.22 47.74
CA ILE A 208 29.81 -29.47 47.54
C ILE A 208 29.08 -28.16 47.25
N ILE A 209 29.32 -27.11 48.05
CA ILE A 209 28.73 -25.79 47.82
C ILE A 209 29.18 -25.22 46.47
N ALA A 210 30.47 -25.34 46.14
CA ALA A 210 31.02 -24.88 44.88
C ALA A 210 30.33 -25.56 43.70
N GLY A 211 30.22 -26.88 43.67
CA GLY A 211 29.58 -27.54 42.53
C GLY A 211 28.05 -27.39 42.52
N LEU A 212 27.36 -27.29 43.66
CA LEU A 212 25.92 -26.98 43.68
C LEU A 212 25.66 -25.57 43.12
N ALA A 213 26.38 -24.57 43.61
CA ALA A 213 26.25 -23.20 43.16
C ALA A 213 26.72 -23.06 41.70
N GLY A 214 27.74 -23.83 41.33
CA GLY A 214 28.26 -23.96 39.97
C GLY A 214 27.23 -24.45 38.97
N VAL A 215 26.56 -25.57 39.27
CA VAL A 215 25.46 -26.10 38.45
C VAL A 215 24.34 -25.08 38.30
N ILE A 216 23.88 -24.48 39.41
CA ILE A 216 22.81 -23.48 39.37
C ILE A 216 23.18 -22.30 38.49
N MET A 217 24.39 -21.75 38.68
CA MET A 217 24.87 -20.59 37.92
C MET A 217 25.09 -20.92 36.45
N LEU A 218 25.67 -22.08 36.13
CA LEU A 218 25.93 -22.50 34.75
C LEU A 218 24.62 -22.83 34.02
N SER A 219 23.66 -23.48 34.68
CA SER A 219 22.30 -23.69 34.14
C SER A 219 21.59 -22.36 33.89
N ALA A 220 21.66 -21.41 34.82
CA ALA A 220 21.10 -20.07 34.63
C ALA A 220 21.80 -19.32 33.48
N LEU A 221 23.12 -19.50 33.32
CA LEU A 221 23.90 -18.85 32.26
C LEU A 221 23.51 -19.40 30.89
N VAL A 222 23.44 -20.72 30.76
CA VAL A 222 22.96 -21.37 29.53
C VAL A 222 21.54 -20.90 29.22
N ALA A 223 20.63 -20.86 30.20
CA ALA A 223 19.26 -20.39 29.98
C ALA A 223 19.21 -18.94 29.45
N VAL A 224 19.99 -18.01 30.04
CA VAL A 224 20.04 -16.61 29.61
C VAL A 224 20.67 -16.47 28.21
N ILE A 225 21.72 -17.23 27.91
CA ILE A 225 22.35 -17.25 26.57
C ILE A 225 21.35 -17.75 25.53
N THR A 226 20.71 -18.90 25.78
CA THR A 226 19.71 -19.46 24.87
C THR A 226 18.57 -18.47 24.64
N THR A 227 18.03 -17.88 25.71
CA THR A 227 16.98 -16.86 25.62
C THR A 227 17.45 -15.63 24.83
N GLY A 228 18.68 -15.17 25.04
CA GLY A 228 19.24 -14.02 24.31
C GLY A 228 19.47 -14.32 22.83
N LEU A 229 19.91 -15.53 22.50
CA LEU A 229 20.07 -15.99 21.12
C LEU A 229 18.71 -16.11 20.43
N ASP A 230 17.73 -16.71 21.11
CA ASP A 230 16.36 -16.85 20.60
C ASP A 230 15.71 -15.48 20.38
N GLN A 231 15.90 -14.53 21.30
CA GLN A 231 15.46 -13.14 21.12
C GLN A 231 16.13 -12.48 19.91
N LYS A 232 17.44 -12.67 19.73
CA LYS A 232 18.15 -12.08 18.58
C LYS A 232 17.73 -12.72 17.27
N LEU A 233 17.53 -14.04 17.26
CA LEU A 233 17.00 -14.76 16.12
C LEU A 233 15.57 -14.32 15.80
N ALA A 234 14.74 -14.10 16.83
CA ALA A 234 13.40 -13.56 16.68
C ALA A 234 13.41 -12.12 16.13
N GLU A 235 14.32 -11.25 16.57
CA GLU A 235 14.50 -9.91 15.98
C GLU A 235 14.89 -9.96 14.50
N LEU A 236 15.80 -10.87 14.13
CA LEU A 236 16.18 -11.07 12.73
C LEU A 236 15.00 -11.62 11.90
N LYS A 237 14.23 -12.56 12.47
CA LYS A 237 13.00 -13.08 11.86
C LYS A 237 11.93 -12.00 11.67
N ARG A 238 11.87 -11.00 12.55
CA ARG A 238 10.95 -9.84 12.42
C ARG A 238 11.34 -8.85 11.32
N GLY A 239 12.51 -9.02 10.69
CA GLY A 239 12.95 -8.18 9.57
C GLY A 239 13.05 -6.70 9.93
N ARG A 240 13.75 -6.34 11.01
CA ARG A 240 14.00 -4.93 11.38
C ARG A 240 15.34 -4.39 10.85
N SER A 241 15.96 -5.12 9.92
CA SER A 241 17.23 -4.72 9.29
C SER A 241 16.98 -3.77 8.13
N LYS A 242 17.88 -2.79 7.93
CA LYS A 242 17.83 -1.90 6.77
C LYS A 242 17.86 -2.72 5.47
N VAL A 243 16.99 -2.39 4.53
CA VAL A 243 16.96 -2.88 3.15
C VAL A 243 18.08 -2.20 2.39
N ILE A 244 18.84 -2.94 1.60
CA ILE A 244 19.96 -2.42 0.80
C ILE A 244 19.64 -2.76 -0.66
N GLU A 245 18.53 -2.21 -1.15
CA GLU A 245 18.09 -2.30 -2.54
C GLU A 245 18.04 -0.86 -3.08
N ASP A 246 18.37 -0.70 -4.35
CA ASP A 246 18.27 0.55 -5.10
C ASP A 246 17.29 0.34 -6.25
N ASP A 247 16.61 1.41 -6.67
CA ASP A 247 15.68 1.39 -7.82
C ASP A 247 14.53 0.37 -7.69
N HIS A 248 14.09 0.13 -6.46
CA HIS A 248 13.03 -0.82 -6.14
C HIS A 248 11.65 -0.15 -6.07
N THR A 249 10.60 -0.91 -6.33
CA THR A 249 9.22 -0.48 -6.05
C THR A 249 8.90 -0.78 -4.58
N LEU A 250 8.40 0.21 -3.82
CA LEU A 250 8.05 0.05 -2.41
C LEU A 250 6.52 -0.02 -2.25
N ILE A 251 6.01 -1.14 -1.75
CA ILE A 251 4.60 -1.30 -1.36
C ILE A 251 4.47 -1.08 0.15
N ILE A 252 3.61 -0.15 0.56
CA ILE A 252 3.30 0.16 1.96
C ILE A 252 1.84 -0.19 2.25
N GLY A 253 1.63 -1.06 3.23
CA GLY A 253 0.34 -1.62 3.57
C GLY A 253 0.28 -3.11 3.29
N TRP A 254 -0.82 -3.74 3.71
CA TRP A 254 -1.04 -5.17 3.46
C TRP A 254 -2.52 -5.48 3.33
N ASP A 255 -2.91 -5.70 2.08
CA ASP A 255 -4.04 -6.53 1.71
C ASP A 255 -3.48 -7.76 0.97
N GLU A 256 -3.80 -8.95 1.45
CA GLU A 256 -3.17 -10.19 0.95
C GLU A 256 -3.42 -10.41 -0.54
N GLN A 257 -4.60 -10.07 -1.05
CA GLN A 257 -4.94 -10.30 -2.43
C GLN A 257 -4.35 -9.21 -3.32
N ARG A 258 -4.57 -7.94 -2.99
CA ARG A 258 -4.10 -6.81 -3.79
C ARG A 258 -2.60 -6.75 -3.89
N VAL A 259 -1.88 -7.03 -2.79
CA VAL A 259 -0.42 -7.12 -2.84
C VAL A 259 0.02 -8.23 -3.79
N ILE A 260 -0.66 -9.37 -3.81
CA ILE A 260 -0.33 -10.48 -4.72
C ILE A 260 -0.60 -10.09 -6.18
N GLU A 261 -1.73 -9.44 -6.48
CA GLU A 261 -2.02 -9.00 -7.85
C GLU A 261 -1.05 -7.91 -8.31
N ILE A 262 -0.76 -6.90 -7.49
CA ILE A 262 0.26 -5.87 -7.80
C ILE A 262 1.62 -6.53 -8.04
N LEU A 263 2.03 -7.47 -7.19
CA LEU A 263 3.29 -8.18 -7.36
C LEU A 263 3.35 -9.00 -8.65
N ARG A 264 2.23 -9.59 -9.10
CA ARG A 264 2.19 -10.32 -10.38
C ARG A 264 2.50 -9.39 -11.54
N GLU A 265 1.83 -8.25 -11.58
CA GLU A 265 2.00 -7.24 -12.62
C GLU A 265 3.42 -6.66 -12.58
N LEU A 266 3.94 -6.31 -11.41
CA LEU A 266 5.33 -5.86 -11.27
C LEU A 266 6.37 -6.92 -11.66
N VAL A 267 6.10 -8.21 -11.45
CA VAL A 267 7.01 -9.28 -11.89
C VAL A 267 7.08 -9.37 -13.42
N TRP A 268 5.97 -9.09 -14.11
CA TRP A 268 5.95 -9.00 -15.58
C TRP A 268 6.66 -7.75 -16.07
N ALA A 269 6.34 -6.58 -15.51
CA ALA A 269 7.02 -5.32 -15.81
C ALA A 269 8.55 -5.40 -15.67
N ASN A 270 9.03 -6.18 -14.68
CA ASN A 270 10.44 -6.37 -14.41
C ASN A 270 11.09 -7.55 -15.18
N GLU A 271 10.43 -8.14 -16.18
CA GLU A 271 10.97 -9.29 -16.92
C GLU A 271 12.23 -8.94 -17.73
N SER A 272 12.29 -7.73 -18.28
CA SER A 272 13.45 -7.18 -18.98
C SER A 272 14.61 -6.85 -18.03
N GLU A 273 14.32 -6.72 -16.74
CA GLU A 273 15.29 -6.36 -15.70
C GLU A 273 16.01 -7.56 -15.08
N ASN A 274 17.33 -7.47 -15.02
CA ASN A 274 18.18 -8.57 -14.54
C ASN A 274 18.26 -8.67 -13.00
N ASP A 275 17.98 -7.57 -12.29
CA ASP A 275 18.16 -7.48 -10.84
C ASP A 275 17.06 -6.67 -10.13
N ALA A 276 15.82 -6.72 -10.63
CA ALA A 276 14.69 -5.99 -10.05
C ALA A 276 14.37 -6.41 -8.61
N ALA A 277 13.80 -5.48 -7.84
CA ALA A 277 13.37 -5.70 -6.47
C ALA A 277 12.04 -5.00 -6.15
N VAL A 278 11.20 -5.68 -5.39
CA VAL A 278 10.00 -5.12 -4.77
C VAL A 278 10.10 -5.26 -3.26
N VAL A 279 9.95 -4.15 -2.54
CA VAL A 279 10.03 -4.10 -1.08
C VAL A 279 8.63 -3.90 -0.51
N ILE A 280 8.27 -4.67 0.52
CA ILE A 280 6.94 -4.61 1.15
C ILE A 280 7.11 -4.21 2.61
N LEU A 281 6.48 -3.12 3.02
CA LEU A 281 6.40 -2.64 4.40
C LEU A 281 4.96 -2.77 4.92
N ALA A 282 4.77 -3.62 5.94
CA ALA A 282 3.44 -3.84 6.51
C ALA A 282 3.46 -3.94 8.04
N ASP A 283 2.36 -3.54 8.68
CA ASP A 283 2.14 -3.72 10.13
C ASP A 283 1.67 -5.16 10.44
N ARG A 284 2.38 -6.14 9.90
CA ARG A 284 2.16 -7.58 10.13
C ARG A 284 3.48 -8.29 10.42
N ASP A 285 3.40 -9.52 10.93
CA ASP A 285 4.61 -10.31 11.15
C ASP A 285 5.23 -10.71 9.81
N LYS A 286 6.55 -10.54 9.70
CA LYS A 286 7.28 -10.83 8.46
C LYS A 286 7.13 -12.29 8.03
N GLN A 287 7.09 -13.24 8.97
CA GLN A 287 7.02 -14.66 8.63
C GLN A 287 5.67 -15.00 8.00
N GLU A 288 4.59 -14.42 8.50
CA GLU A 288 3.25 -14.59 7.94
C GLU A 288 3.20 -14.09 6.49
N ILE A 289 3.74 -12.89 6.24
CA ILE A 289 3.85 -12.32 4.88
C ILE A 289 4.65 -13.26 3.96
N ASP A 290 5.85 -13.68 4.39
CA ASP A 290 6.71 -14.56 3.59
C ASP A 290 6.05 -15.90 3.26
N ASP A 291 5.32 -16.48 4.21
CA ASP A 291 4.68 -17.77 4.04
C ASP A 291 3.50 -17.68 3.04
N VAL A 292 2.74 -16.58 3.08
CA VAL A 292 1.71 -16.27 2.06
C VAL A 292 2.33 -16.10 0.68
N LEU A 293 3.39 -15.29 0.56
CA LEU A 293 4.08 -15.06 -0.72
C LEU A 293 4.61 -16.37 -1.32
N ARG A 294 5.23 -17.24 -0.50
CA ARG A 294 5.71 -18.56 -0.98
C ARG A 294 4.59 -19.48 -1.45
N LEU A 295 3.42 -19.37 -0.84
CA LEU A 295 2.27 -20.21 -1.19
C LEU A 295 1.58 -19.71 -2.46
N ARG A 296 1.34 -18.40 -2.57
CA ARG A 296 0.56 -17.79 -3.66
C ARG A 296 1.40 -17.33 -4.86
N MET A 297 2.68 -17.04 -4.66
CA MET A 297 3.63 -16.60 -5.69
C MET A 297 4.99 -17.32 -5.57
N PRO A 298 5.03 -18.64 -5.85
CA PRO A 298 6.27 -19.41 -5.74
C PRO A 298 7.32 -19.03 -6.79
N ASN A 299 6.93 -18.40 -7.89
CA ASN A 299 7.83 -17.97 -8.97
C ASN A 299 7.72 -16.45 -9.18
N THR A 300 8.80 -15.74 -8.89
CA THR A 300 8.93 -14.29 -9.07
C THR A 300 9.91 -13.92 -10.20
N LYS A 301 10.27 -14.90 -11.06
CA LYS A 301 11.25 -14.75 -12.15
C LYS A 301 12.56 -14.11 -11.65
N SER A 302 12.98 -12.97 -12.22
CA SER A 302 14.17 -12.18 -11.83
C SER A 302 13.92 -11.28 -10.63
N THR A 303 12.66 -11.03 -10.25
CA THR A 303 12.29 -10.05 -9.23
C THR A 303 12.51 -10.60 -7.81
N ARG A 304 13.27 -9.88 -6.99
CA ARG A 304 13.44 -10.18 -5.57
C ARG A 304 12.34 -9.51 -4.75
N VAL A 305 11.63 -10.27 -3.92
CA VAL A 305 10.62 -9.72 -3.00
C VAL A 305 11.19 -9.66 -1.59
N VAL A 306 11.27 -8.45 -1.02
CA VAL A 306 11.87 -8.19 0.30
C VAL A 306 10.83 -7.62 1.26
N THR A 307 10.55 -8.32 2.35
CA THR A 307 9.49 -7.96 3.30
C THR A 307 10.04 -7.37 4.60
N ARG A 308 9.35 -6.39 5.17
CA ARG A 308 9.70 -5.74 6.43
C ARG A 308 8.45 -5.45 7.25
N SER A 309 8.60 -5.56 8.58
CA SER A 309 7.51 -5.30 9.52
C SER A 309 7.61 -3.88 10.10
N GLY A 310 6.56 -3.09 9.94
CA GLY A 310 6.45 -1.74 10.46
C GLY A 310 5.32 -0.93 9.83
N LYS A 311 4.95 0.17 10.49
CA LYS A 311 3.96 1.14 9.99
C LYS A 311 4.60 2.16 9.05
N GLY A 312 3.92 2.46 7.93
CA GLY A 312 4.33 3.48 6.96
C GLY A 312 4.32 4.92 7.51
N THR A 313 3.47 5.20 8.50
CA THR A 313 3.38 6.52 9.16
C THR A 313 4.61 6.89 10.01
N ILE A 314 5.57 5.98 10.18
CA ILE A 314 6.76 6.18 11.01
C ILE A 314 8.00 6.32 10.12
N LEU A 315 8.62 7.51 10.12
CA LEU A 315 9.81 7.83 9.30
C LEU A 315 10.97 6.83 9.45
N VAL A 316 11.22 6.31 10.65
CA VAL A 316 12.30 5.33 10.89
C VAL A 316 12.05 4.01 10.16
N ASN A 317 10.78 3.64 9.96
CA ASN A 317 10.44 2.44 9.19
C ASN A 317 10.62 2.70 7.68
N LEU A 318 10.36 3.92 7.20
CA LEU A 318 10.63 4.32 5.83
C LEU A 318 12.15 4.31 5.53
N ASP A 319 12.96 4.82 6.46
CA ASP A 319 14.44 4.74 6.40
C ASP A 319 14.95 3.28 6.41
N MET A 320 14.20 2.37 7.05
CA MET A 320 14.55 0.94 7.09
C MET A 320 14.29 0.27 5.75
N VAL A 321 13.29 0.71 4.98
CA VAL A 321 13.00 0.17 3.64
C VAL A 321 13.70 0.92 2.53
N SER A 322 14.55 1.90 2.85
CA SER A 322 15.31 2.70 1.89
C SER A 322 14.41 3.42 0.89
N ILE A 323 13.36 4.08 1.39
CA ILE A 323 12.46 4.87 0.55
C ILE A 323 13.21 5.90 -0.32
N GLU A 324 14.36 6.40 0.15
CA GLU A 324 15.20 7.34 -0.59
C GLU A 324 15.77 6.77 -1.90
N SER A 325 15.90 5.46 -2.02
CA SER A 325 16.42 4.80 -3.22
C SER A 325 15.33 4.16 -4.08
N ALA A 326 14.08 4.14 -3.61
CA ALA A 326 12.94 3.60 -4.35
C ALA A 326 12.71 4.34 -5.67
N LYS A 327 12.24 3.63 -6.70
CA LYS A 327 11.80 4.24 -7.97
C LYS A 327 10.36 4.73 -7.90
N SER A 328 9.51 4.03 -7.14
CA SER A 328 8.13 4.40 -6.88
C SER A 328 7.64 3.80 -5.55
N VAL A 329 6.53 4.34 -5.06
CA VAL A 329 5.89 3.93 -3.80
C VAL A 329 4.41 3.71 -4.05
N ILE A 330 3.88 2.55 -3.66
CA ILE A 330 2.45 2.24 -3.68
C ILE A 330 1.96 2.20 -2.24
N VAL A 331 0.97 3.01 -1.89
CA VAL A 331 0.35 3.08 -0.57
C VAL A 331 -1.07 2.54 -0.64
N LEU A 332 -1.28 1.38 -0.04
CA LEU A 332 -2.58 0.70 -0.03
C LEU A 332 -3.47 1.21 1.09
N ALA A 333 -4.78 1.22 0.85
CA ALA A 333 -5.76 1.38 1.91
C ALA A 333 -5.62 0.25 2.97
N GLY A 334 -5.87 0.60 4.23
CA GLY A 334 -5.80 -0.31 5.37
C GLY A 334 -7.13 -1.00 5.71
N CYS A 335 -8.15 -0.86 4.87
CA CYS A 335 -9.48 -1.44 5.04
C CYS A 335 -9.94 -2.13 3.75
N ALA A 336 -10.94 -3.00 3.86
CA ALA A 336 -11.61 -3.61 2.72
C ALA A 336 -12.72 -2.69 2.17
N ASP A 337 -13.10 -2.87 0.91
CA ASP A 337 -14.16 -2.08 0.27
C ASP A 337 -15.54 -2.26 0.92
N THR A 338 -15.75 -3.40 1.59
CA THR A 338 -16.95 -3.77 2.34
C THR A 338 -16.97 -3.20 3.76
N ASP A 339 -15.87 -2.60 4.23
CA ASP A 339 -15.81 -2.01 5.56
C ASP A 339 -16.65 -0.72 5.66
N THR A 340 -17.02 -0.38 6.89
CA THR A 340 -17.81 0.84 7.20
C THR A 340 -17.12 2.13 6.77
N ASP A 341 -17.89 3.19 6.52
CA ASP A 341 -17.35 4.52 6.18
C ASP A 341 -16.41 5.09 7.26
N ALA A 342 -16.64 4.76 8.52
CA ALA A 342 -15.75 5.14 9.62
C ALA A 342 -14.37 4.47 9.50
N ALA A 343 -14.32 3.20 9.06
CA ALA A 343 -13.07 2.50 8.81
C ALA A 343 -12.34 3.06 7.57
N LYS A 344 -13.08 3.37 6.50
CA LYS A 344 -12.54 4.05 5.30
C LYS A 344 -11.94 5.40 5.64
N THR A 345 -12.62 6.22 6.44
CA THR A 345 -12.11 7.51 6.91
C THR A 345 -10.82 7.37 7.73
N ALA A 346 -10.75 6.36 8.60
CA ALA A 346 -9.54 6.07 9.37
C ALA A 346 -8.39 5.57 8.48
N SER A 347 -8.70 4.76 7.45
CA SER A 347 -7.76 4.32 6.43
C SER A 347 -7.20 5.50 5.65
N ASP A 348 -8.04 6.39 5.13
CA ASP A 348 -7.63 7.60 4.40
C ASP A 348 -6.67 8.46 5.25
N ALA A 349 -7.01 8.67 6.53
CA ALA A 349 -6.14 9.41 7.44
C ALA A 349 -4.75 8.76 7.59
N MET A 350 -4.67 7.42 7.61
CA MET A 350 -3.40 6.69 7.65
C MET A 350 -2.64 6.76 6.33
N VAL A 351 -3.33 6.69 5.19
CA VAL A 351 -2.74 6.84 3.85
C VAL A 351 -2.15 8.24 3.71
N ILE A 352 -2.92 9.29 4.01
CA ILE A 352 -2.46 10.69 4.00
C ILE A 352 -1.20 10.86 4.87
N GLN A 353 -1.21 10.34 6.10
CA GLN A 353 -0.04 10.40 6.98
C GLN A 353 1.17 9.67 6.41
N THR A 354 0.96 8.56 5.72
CA THR A 354 2.02 7.78 5.08
C THR A 354 2.58 8.52 3.87
N VAL A 355 1.73 9.12 3.03
CA VAL A 355 2.14 9.97 1.91
C VAL A 355 2.95 11.16 2.41
N LEU A 356 2.48 11.88 3.44
CA LEU A 356 3.23 12.98 4.06
C LEU A 356 4.59 12.53 4.61
N ALA A 357 4.65 11.34 5.21
CA ALA A 357 5.91 10.78 5.70
C ALA A 357 6.86 10.44 4.53
N ALA A 358 6.33 9.87 3.46
CA ALA A 358 7.06 9.49 2.25
C ALA A 358 7.62 10.71 1.52
N THR A 359 6.83 11.76 1.32
CA THR A 359 7.26 13.00 0.63
C THR A 359 8.35 13.75 1.39
N THR A 360 8.48 13.59 2.71
CA THR A 360 9.61 14.18 3.45
C THR A 360 10.96 13.55 3.11
N ARG A 361 10.96 12.39 2.44
CA ARG A 361 12.14 11.59 2.07
C ARG A 361 12.21 11.30 0.58
N SER A 362 11.25 11.77 -0.22
CA SER A 362 11.28 11.61 -1.66
C SER A 362 12.50 12.32 -2.24
N VAL A 363 13.05 11.72 -3.29
CA VAL A 363 14.14 12.29 -4.07
C VAL A 363 13.53 12.93 -5.31
N ASP A 364 14.08 14.07 -5.70
CA ASP A 364 13.76 14.77 -6.95
C ASP A 364 14.29 13.92 -8.11
N LYS A 365 13.51 12.91 -8.50
CA LYS A 365 13.74 12.00 -9.62
C LYS A 365 12.61 12.23 -10.62
N ASP A 366 12.97 12.26 -11.91
CA ASP A 366 11.98 12.22 -12.98
C ASP A 366 11.13 10.94 -12.85
N ASP A 367 9.83 11.06 -13.10
CA ASP A 367 8.82 9.98 -13.01
C ASP A 367 8.61 9.28 -11.66
N TYR A 368 9.20 9.79 -10.56
CA TYR A 368 8.94 9.24 -9.23
C TYR A 368 7.47 9.41 -8.81
N ALA A 369 6.79 8.29 -8.59
CA ALA A 369 5.38 8.25 -8.23
C ALA A 369 5.17 7.70 -6.81
N ILE A 370 4.36 8.40 -6.02
CA ILE A 370 3.70 7.90 -4.82
C ILE A 370 2.23 7.68 -5.19
N VAL A 371 1.87 6.44 -5.52
CA VAL A 371 0.51 6.04 -5.87
C VAL A 371 -0.23 5.69 -4.59
N ALA A 372 -1.33 6.38 -4.31
CA ALA A 372 -2.07 6.20 -3.06
C ALA A 372 -3.56 5.99 -3.31
N GLU A 373 -4.14 5.01 -2.62
CA GLU A 373 -5.59 4.84 -2.60
C GLU A 373 -6.23 5.68 -1.51
N VAL A 374 -7.20 6.49 -1.89
CA VAL A 374 -7.93 7.35 -0.94
C VAL A 374 -9.40 7.34 -1.35
N TYR A 375 -10.29 7.00 -0.42
CA TYR A 375 -11.72 6.88 -0.68
C TYR A 375 -12.40 8.25 -0.81
N ASN A 376 -12.04 9.21 0.05
CA ASN A 376 -12.64 10.53 0.04
C ASN A 376 -12.08 11.44 -1.06
N ASP A 377 -12.96 11.98 -1.88
CA ASP A 377 -12.69 12.94 -2.96
C ASP A 377 -11.91 14.19 -2.52
N THR A 378 -12.37 14.83 -1.46
CA THR A 378 -11.80 16.07 -0.94
C THR A 378 -10.38 15.84 -0.45
N TYR A 379 -10.10 14.67 0.13
CA TYR A 379 -8.76 14.32 0.57
C TYR A 379 -7.81 14.04 -0.59
N ARG A 380 -8.29 13.42 -1.68
CA ARG A 380 -7.51 13.26 -2.92
C ARG A 380 -7.07 14.60 -3.47
N ASP A 381 -8.03 15.50 -3.69
CA ASP A 381 -7.79 16.85 -4.22
C ASP A 381 -6.76 17.61 -3.37
N ILE A 382 -6.88 17.53 -2.04
CA ILE A 382 -5.95 18.22 -1.13
C ILE A 382 -4.52 17.70 -1.30
N ILE A 383 -4.33 16.38 -1.34
CA ILE A 383 -2.99 15.79 -1.40
C ILE A 383 -2.36 16.04 -2.77
N GLU A 384 -3.08 15.80 -3.87
CA GLU A 384 -2.57 15.97 -5.23
C GLU A 384 -2.18 17.43 -5.48
N ASN A 385 -3.03 18.39 -5.10
CA ASN A 385 -2.69 19.81 -5.23
C ASN A 385 -1.54 20.25 -4.33
N THR A 386 -1.29 19.56 -3.21
CA THR A 386 -0.17 19.86 -2.32
C THR A 386 1.15 19.29 -2.85
N PHE A 387 1.11 18.14 -3.53
CA PHE A 387 2.29 17.42 -4.03
C PHE A 387 2.11 16.96 -5.50
N PRO A 388 1.86 17.89 -6.45
CA PRO A 388 1.49 17.56 -7.83
C PRO A 388 2.60 16.86 -8.60
N ASP A 389 3.85 17.05 -8.19
CA ASP A 389 5.01 16.51 -8.89
C ASP A 389 5.29 15.05 -8.55
N TYR A 390 4.67 14.47 -7.51
CA TYR A 390 5.04 13.12 -7.04
C TYR A 390 3.86 12.27 -6.61
N VAL A 391 2.73 12.85 -6.20
CA VAL A 391 1.63 12.07 -5.64
C VAL A 391 0.51 11.90 -6.66
N VAL A 392 0.13 10.65 -6.87
CA VAL A 392 -1.02 10.26 -7.66
C VAL A 392 -1.99 9.55 -6.73
N THR A 393 -3.25 9.99 -6.70
CA THR A 393 -4.29 9.30 -5.94
C THR A 393 -5.30 8.62 -6.86
N LEU A 394 -5.90 7.54 -6.35
CA LEU A 394 -6.87 6.74 -7.10
C LEU A 394 -8.18 6.60 -6.34
N ASP A 395 -9.28 6.84 -7.05
CA ASP A 395 -10.61 6.41 -6.64
C ASP A 395 -10.92 5.05 -7.25
N THR A 396 -10.57 4.02 -6.50
CA THR A 396 -10.69 2.63 -6.93
C THR A 396 -12.14 2.22 -7.13
N ALA A 397 -13.06 2.77 -6.33
CA ALA A 397 -14.48 2.53 -6.42
C ALA A 397 -15.07 3.16 -7.69
N ASN A 398 -14.73 4.41 -7.97
CA ASN A 398 -15.19 5.11 -9.17
C ASN A 398 -14.68 4.42 -10.45
N ILE A 399 -13.39 4.10 -10.53
CA ILE A 399 -12.82 3.40 -11.69
C ILE A 399 -13.53 2.07 -11.94
N LEU A 400 -13.74 1.25 -10.90
CA LEU A 400 -14.44 -0.03 -11.04
C LEU A 400 -15.91 0.14 -11.45
N ALA A 401 -16.60 1.16 -10.93
CA ALA A 401 -17.97 1.46 -11.30
C ALA A 401 -18.09 1.76 -12.80
N LYS A 402 -17.22 2.60 -13.33
CA LYS A 402 -17.19 2.97 -14.74
C LYS A 402 -16.84 1.79 -15.64
N LEU A 403 -15.80 1.03 -15.27
CA LEU A 403 -15.44 -0.21 -15.95
C LEU A 403 -16.62 -1.20 -15.98
N LEU A 404 -17.36 -1.35 -14.89
CA LEU A 404 -18.55 -2.21 -14.83
C LEU A 404 -19.62 -1.78 -15.86
N VAL A 405 -19.90 -0.47 -15.95
CA VAL A 405 -20.89 0.07 -16.89
C VAL A 405 -20.40 -0.11 -18.33
N GLN A 406 -19.23 0.42 -18.69
CA GLN A 406 -18.69 0.34 -20.05
C GLN A 406 -18.62 -1.11 -20.55
N THR A 407 -18.10 -2.02 -19.73
CA THR A 407 -17.97 -3.43 -20.12
C THR A 407 -19.31 -4.17 -20.19
N SER A 408 -20.35 -3.71 -19.48
CA SER A 408 -21.70 -4.30 -19.58
C SER A 408 -22.35 -4.05 -20.94
N ARG A 409 -21.99 -2.94 -21.61
CA ARG A 409 -22.53 -2.56 -22.91
C ARG A 409 -21.97 -3.43 -24.04
N SER A 410 -20.69 -3.74 -24.01
CA SER A 410 -19.99 -4.48 -25.08
C SER A 410 -19.42 -5.82 -24.62
N VAL A 411 -19.95 -6.93 -25.15
CA VAL A 411 -19.41 -8.28 -24.88
C VAL A 411 -17.98 -8.35 -25.41
N GLY A 412 -17.02 -8.70 -24.55
CA GLY A 412 -15.60 -8.81 -24.90
C GLY A 412 -14.78 -7.55 -24.60
N LEU A 413 -15.41 -6.44 -24.23
CA LEU A 413 -14.67 -5.22 -23.85
C LEU A 413 -13.86 -5.44 -22.55
N SER A 414 -14.36 -6.28 -21.65
CA SER A 414 -13.61 -6.69 -20.46
C SER A 414 -12.31 -7.43 -20.81
N VAL A 415 -12.25 -8.14 -21.95
CA VAL A 415 -11.03 -8.81 -22.41
C VAL A 415 -10.02 -7.77 -22.88
N VAL A 416 -10.47 -6.78 -23.67
CA VAL A 416 -9.65 -5.65 -24.11
C VAL A 416 -9.06 -4.90 -22.91
N TYR A 417 -9.88 -4.56 -21.91
CA TYR A 417 -9.38 -3.90 -20.71
C TYR A 417 -8.43 -4.78 -19.88
N ASN A 418 -8.69 -6.10 -19.77
CA ASN A 418 -7.76 -6.98 -19.07
C ASN A 418 -6.38 -7.02 -19.76
N GLU A 419 -6.34 -6.93 -21.10
CA GLU A 419 -5.08 -6.95 -21.85
C GLU A 419 -4.34 -5.61 -21.71
N ILE A 420 -5.02 -4.47 -21.93
CA ILE A 420 -4.40 -3.12 -21.85
C ILE A 420 -3.95 -2.76 -20.43
N LEU A 421 -4.65 -3.26 -19.40
CA LEU A 421 -4.31 -2.97 -18.01
C LEU A 421 -3.23 -3.91 -17.46
N SER A 422 -2.94 -5.04 -18.10
CA SER A 422 -1.91 -5.97 -17.64
C SER A 422 -0.55 -5.69 -18.28
N PHE A 423 0.54 -6.06 -17.59
CA PHE A 423 1.86 -6.17 -18.20
C PHE A 423 2.06 -7.52 -18.94
N ASP A 424 1.01 -8.34 -19.01
CA ASP A 424 0.98 -9.59 -19.77
C ASP A 424 0.13 -9.38 -21.03
N GLY A 425 0.77 -8.96 -22.12
CA GLY A 425 0.12 -8.62 -23.39
C GLY A 425 0.52 -7.22 -23.87
N CYS A 426 -0.48 -6.43 -24.28
CA CYS A 426 -0.25 -5.11 -24.84
C CYS A 426 -0.34 -4.02 -23.77
N GLU A 427 0.63 -3.12 -23.74
CA GLU A 427 0.74 -2.02 -22.79
C GLU A 427 0.68 -0.65 -23.48
N MET A 428 0.50 0.40 -22.68
CA MET A 428 0.48 1.79 -23.15
C MET A 428 1.77 2.50 -22.79
N TYR A 429 2.39 3.13 -23.78
CA TYR A 429 3.65 3.85 -23.62
C TYR A 429 3.58 5.25 -24.23
N PHE A 430 4.33 6.17 -23.64
CA PHE A 430 4.66 7.44 -24.27
C PHE A 430 5.96 7.30 -25.05
N TYR A 431 5.92 7.63 -26.34
CA TYR A 431 7.08 7.52 -27.22
C TYR A 431 7.32 8.82 -27.98
N GLY A 432 8.50 9.43 -27.78
CA GLY A 432 8.93 10.64 -28.47
C GLY A 432 10.03 10.35 -29.51
N THR A 433 9.91 10.94 -30.70
CA THR A 433 10.97 10.88 -31.73
C THR A 433 10.86 12.05 -32.71
N ASP A 434 11.76 12.13 -33.69
CA ASP A 434 11.60 13.06 -34.81
C ASP A 434 10.50 12.57 -35.77
N TRP A 435 9.32 13.16 -35.64
CA TRP A 435 8.15 12.87 -36.48
C TRP A 435 8.29 13.30 -37.93
N ARG A 436 9.32 14.08 -38.28
CA ARG A 436 9.60 14.54 -39.66
C ARG A 436 8.42 15.29 -40.31
N GLY A 437 7.59 15.94 -39.49
CA GLY A 437 6.39 16.68 -39.90
C GLY A 437 5.26 15.79 -40.43
N GLU A 438 5.25 14.50 -40.09
CA GLU A 438 4.14 13.60 -40.41
C GLU A 438 2.87 13.96 -39.63
N ARG A 439 1.75 13.42 -40.11
CA ARG A 439 0.42 13.58 -39.48
C ARG A 439 0.09 12.37 -38.63
N PHE A 440 -0.66 12.59 -37.56
CA PHE A 440 -1.08 11.53 -36.63
C PHE A 440 -1.71 10.33 -37.38
N GLY A 441 -2.67 10.57 -38.27
CA GLY A 441 -3.36 9.50 -39.01
C GLY A 441 -2.46 8.65 -39.92
N LYS A 442 -1.21 9.07 -40.18
CA LYS A 442 -0.25 8.24 -40.92
C LYS A 442 0.65 7.40 -40.03
N LEU A 443 0.83 7.79 -38.76
CA LEU A 443 1.81 7.17 -37.87
C LEU A 443 1.55 5.68 -37.68
N ALA A 444 0.28 5.27 -37.55
CA ALA A 444 -0.10 3.87 -37.41
C ALA A 444 0.43 2.96 -38.53
N PHE A 445 0.68 3.49 -39.73
CA PHE A 445 1.23 2.72 -40.85
C PHE A 445 2.76 2.69 -40.87
N ASN A 446 3.43 3.48 -40.03
CA ASN A 446 4.89 3.57 -39.92
C ASN A 446 5.45 2.77 -38.74
N PHE A 447 4.59 2.27 -37.86
CA PHE A 447 4.96 1.38 -36.77
C PHE A 447 4.77 -0.08 -37.21
N PRO A 448 5.85 -0.91 -37.24
CA PRO A 448 5.74 -2.35 -37.48
C PRO A 448 4.88 -3.03 -36.42
N ASP A 449 5.15 -2.69 -35.16
CA ASP A 449 4.46 -3.14 -33.97
C ASP A 449 3.84 -1.94 -33.24
N GLY A 450 2.67 -2.15 -32.65
CA GLY A 450 1.91 -1.14 -31.93
C GLY A 450 1.05 -0.20 -32.80
N VAL A 451 0.17 0.54 -32.14
CA VAL A 451 -0.79 1.49 -32.75
C VAL A 451 -0.87 2.76 -31.90
N PRO A 452 -0.51 3.94 -32.45
CA PRO A 452 -0.72 5.22 -31.77
C PRO A 452 -2.22 5.50 -31.56
N ILE A 453 -2.61 5.77 -30.32
CA ILE A 453 -3.99 6.09 -29.92
C ILE A 453 -4.17 7.52 -29.40
N GLY A 454 -3.06 8.22 -29.10
CA GLY A 454 -3.09 9.58 -28.59
C GLY A 454 -1.79 10.34 -28.82
N VAL A 455 -1.81 11.62 -28.45
CA VAL A 455 -0.64 12.51 -28.45
C VAL A 455 -0.57 13.25 -27.14
N ARG A 456 0.60 13.29 -26.53
CA ARG A 456 0.93 14.10 -25.37
C ARG A 456 1.86 15.23 -25.78
N HIS A 457 1.42 16.45 -25.54
CA HIS A 457 2.21 17.65 -25.81
C HIS A 457 3.31 17.85 -24.77
N ALA A 458 4.33 18.64 -25.11
CA ALA A 458 5.37 19.07 -24.17
C ALA A 458 4.84 19.86 -22.96
N SER A 459 3.60 20.39 -23.03
CA SER A 459 2.90 20.99 -21.89
C SER A 459 2.42 19.96 -20.85
N GLY A 460 2.41 18.68 -21.21
CA GLY A 460 1.80 17.60 -20.45
C GLY A 460 0.35 17.31 -20.84
N GLU A 461 -0.27 18.12 -21.71
CA GLU A 461 -1.64 17.92 -22.18
C GLU A 461 -1.74 16.66 -23.04
N LEU A 462 -2.65 15.75 -22.68
CA LEU A 462 -2.95 14.53 -23.39
C LEU A 462 -4.17 14.73 -24.28
N LEU A 463 -4.07 14.32 -25.54
CA LEU A 463 -5.17 14.24 -26.49
C LEU A 463 -5.30 12.79 -26.96
N ILE A 464 -6.35 12.11 -26.51
CA ILE A 464 -6.74 10.79 -27.00
C ILE A 464 -7.58 10.94 -28.29
N ASN A 465 -7.44 10.00 -29.23
CA ASN A 465 -8.05 10.06 -30.56
C ASN A 465 -7.82 11.40 -31.33
N PRO A 466 -6.57 11.85 -31.53
CA PRO A 466 -6.31 13.07 -32.28
C PRO A 466 -6.89 13.01 -33.71
N PRO A 467 -7.32 14.16 -34.26
CA PRO A 467 -7.76 14.23 -35.65
C PRO A 467 -6.71 13.65 -36.61
N VAL A 468 -7.16 12.95 -37.65
CA VAL A 468 -6.26 12.28 -38.62
C VAL A 468 -5.28 13.24 -39.31
N ASP A 469 -5.63 14.52 -39.41
CA ASP A 469 -4.82 15.57 -40.00
C ASP A 469 -3.99 16.38 -39.01
N TYR A 470 -4.04 16.02 -37.72
CA TYR A 470 -3.21 16.58 -36.66
C TYR A 470 -1.74 16.52 -37.05
N GLN A 471 -1.06 17.66 -36.91
CA GLN A 471 0.32 17.83 -37.34
C GLN A 471 1.26 17.68 -36.14
N MET A 472 2.06 16.61 -36.16
CA MET A 472 3.01 16.31 -35.08
C MET A 472 4.07 17.41 -34.95
N GLN A 473 4.28 17.88 -33.73
CA GLN A 473 5.37 18.79 -33.34
C GLN A 473 6.57 17.98 -32.86
N SER A 474 7.79 18.54 -32.95
CA SER A 474 9.03 17.83 -32.60
C SER A 474 9.10 17.33 -31.16
N ASP A 475 8.36 17.98 -30.27
CA ASP A 475 8.40 17.72 -28.83
C ASP A 475 7.16 16.96 -28.36
N ASP A 476 6.29 16.53 -29.29
CA ASP A 476 5.15 15.68 -28.98
C ASP A 476 5.62 14.24 -28.72
N GLU A 477 4.97 13.57 -27.79
CA GLU A 477 5.06 12.13 -27.56
C GLU A 477 3.76 11.48 -28.07
N VAL A 478 3.82 10.33 -28.72
CA VAL A 478 2.60 9.55 -28.99
C VAL A 478 2.30 8.65 -27.81
N LEU A 479 1.02 8.57 -27.45
CA LEU A 479 0.50 7.46 -26.65
C LEU A 479 0.27 6.30 -27.61
N ILE A 480 1.02 5.21 -27.44
CA ILE A 480 0.99 4.02 -28.31
C ILE A 480 0.65 2.78 -27.48
N VAL A 481 -0.23 1.94 -28.01
CA VAL A 481 -0.43 0.58 -27.52
C VAL A 481 0.59 -0.32 -28.22
N ALA A 482 1.45 -1.02 -27.48
CA ALA A 482 2.51 -1.89 -28.01
C ALA A 482 2.76 -3.09 -27.09
N ASP A 483 3.45 -4.12 -27.57
CA ASP A 483 3.78 -5.32 -26.78
C ASP A 483 4.80 -5.00 -25.68
N ASP A 484 5.84 -4.22 -26.00
CA ASP A 484 6.94 -3.89 -25.08
C ASP A 484 7.59 -2.56 -25.50
N ASP A 485 8.12 -1.77 -24.57
CA ASP A 485 8.73 -0.47 -24.86
C ASP A 485 9.92 -0.59 -25.83
N SER A 486 10.63 -1.71 -25.78
CA SER A 486 11.79 -2.00 -26.63
C SER A 486 11.43 -2.39 -28.06
N THR A 487 10.16 -2.71 -28.36
CA THR A 487 9.70 -3.05 -29.73
C THR A 487 9.23 -1.82 -30.52
N ILE A 488 9.04 -0.67 -29.85
CA ILE A 488 8.53 0.55 -30.47
C ILE A 488 9.58 1.17 -31.40
N ASP A 489 9.36 1.04 -32.72
CA ASP A 489 10.27 1.55 -33.75
C ASP A 489 9.52 2.31 -34.87
N PHE A 490 9.72 3.63 -34.93
CA PHE A 490 9.11 4.48 -35.93
C PHE A 490 9.88 4.45 -37.27
N GLN A 491 9.29 3.82 -38.29
CA GLN A 491 9.95 3.65 -39.59
C GLN A 491 9.90 4.89 -40.49
N ALA A 492 10.95 5.01 -41.32
CA ALA A 492 11.03 6.09 -42.30
C ALA A 492 9.92 6.02 -43.36
N THR A 493 9.54 4.80 -43.73
CA THR A 493 8.55 4.47 -44.74
C THR A 493 7.43 3.61 -44.13
N PRO A 494 6.18 3.72 -44.59
CA PRO A 494 5.10 2.88 -44.11
C PRO A 494 5.40 1.39 -44.30
N VAL A 495 5.09 0.57 -43.29
CA VAL A 495 5.21 -0.89 -43.31
C VAL A 495 4.10 -1.55 -44.12
N ALA A 496 2.95 -0.91 -44.19
CA ALA A 496 1.81 -1.30 -45.01
C ALA A 496 1.11 -0.06 -45.57
N LEU A 497 0.48 -0.19 -46.73
CA LEU A 497 -0.33 0.87 -47.33
C LEU A 497 -1.78 0.38 -47.42
N PRO A 498 -2.74 1.11 -46.83
CA PRO A 498 -4.13 0.72 -46.90
C PRO A 498 -4.71 0.99 -48.30
N ASN A 499 -5.72 0.22 -48.66
CA ASN A 499 -6.63 0.54 -49.75
C ASN A 499 -7.59 1.67 -49.34
N GLN A 500 -8.18 2.35 -50.33
CA GLN A 500 -9.19 3.38 -50.08
C GLN A 500 -10.59 2.77 -50.08
N PHE A 501 -11.35 3.06 -49.03
CA PHE A 501 -12.75 2.65 -48.89
C PHE A 501 -13.66 3.88 -48.84
N PRO A 502 -14.85 3.84 -49.45
CA PRO A 502 -15.83 4.90 -49.29
C PRO A 502 -16.32 4.92 -47.84
N ALA A 503 -16.43 6.11 -47.26
CA ALA A 503 -17.05 6.27 -45.94
C ALA A 503 -18.52 5.84 -45.99
N LEU A 504 -18.91 4.97 -45.06
CA LEU A 504 -20.29 4.61 -44.79
C LEU A 504 -20.81 5.48 -43.64
N ASN A 505 -21.87 6.24 -43.90
CA ASN A 505 -22.55 7.06 -42.88
C ASN A 505 -23.62 6.26 -42.13
N THR A 506 -23.34 4.99 -41.83
CA THR A 506 -24.23 4.17 -41.01
C THR A 506 -23.93 4.48 -39.54
N ARG A 507 -24.93 4.94 -38.79
CA ARG A 507 -24.87 5.01 -37.33
C ARG A 507 -25.82 3.98 -36.76
N ALA A 508 -25.43 3.28 -35.70
CA ALA A 508 -26.37 2.46 -34.97
C ALA A 508 -27.44 3.35 -34.29
N GLU A 509 -28.67 2.87 -34.20
CA GLU A 509 -29.72 3.58 -33.46
C GLU A 509 -29.60 3.21 -31.97
N GLN A 510 -29.37 4.21 -31.11
CA GLN A 510 -29.52 4.04 -29.66
C GLN A 510 -30.99 3.70 -29.37
N GLY A 511 -31.21 2.69 -28.53
CA GLY A 511 -32.54 2.30 -28.06
C GLY A 511 -32.73 2.60 -26.59
N THR A 512 -33.96 2.46 -26.10
CA THR A 512 -34.25 2.46 -24.66
C THR A 512 -33.78 1.15 -24.04
N GLU A 513 -33.07 1.24 -22.92
CA GLU A 513 -32.49 0.11 -22.21
C GLU A 513 -33.25 -0.16 -20.90
N ARG A 514 -33.11 -1.38 -20.39
CA ARG A 514 -33.76 -1.80 -19.14
C ARG A 514 -32.80 -2.66 -18.34
N GLU A 515 -32.28 -2.08 -17.28
CA GLU A 515 -31.17 -2.65 -16.52
C GLU A 515 -31.63 -3.09 -15.13
N LEU A 516 -30.98 -4.13 -14.61
CA LEU A 516 -31.18 -4.60 -13.24
C LEU A 516 -29.86 -4.56 -12.49
N ILE A 517 -29.82 -3.85 -11.38
CA ILE A 517 -28.72 -3.89 -10.43
C ILE A 517 -29.16 -4.70 -9.22
N VAL A 518 -28.41 -5.73 -8.85
CA VAL A 518 -28.65 -6.57 -7.67
C VAL A 518 -27.59 -6.27 -6.62
N GLY A 519 -28.01 -5.69 -5.50
CA GLY A 519 -27.13 -5.23 -4.43
C GLY A 519 -26.96 -3.72 -4.42
N TRP A 520 -26.54 -3.20 -3.25
CA TRP A 520 -26.23 -1.79 -3.03
C TRP A 520 -24.88 -1.68 -2.31
N ASN A 521 -24.00 -0.82 -2.81
CA ASN A 521 -22.75 -0.45 -2.15
C ASN A 521 -22.34 0.97 -2.58
N HIS A 522 -21.21 1.47 -2.08
CA HIS A 522 -20.71 2.82 -2.35
C HIS A 522 -20.40 3.12 -3.85
N LYS A 523 -20.37 2.11 -4.73
CA LYS A 523 -20.23 2.30 -6.19
C LYS A 523 -21.56 2.53 -6.89
N SER A 524 -22.69 2.22 -6.22
CA SER A 524 -24.01 2.22 -6.85
C SER A 524 -24.41 3.59 -7.39
N GLU A 525 -24.07 4.69 -6.71
CA GLU A 525 -24.34 6.04 -7.22
C GLU A 525 -23.58 6.30 -8.53
N THR A 526 -22.27 6.06 -8.56
CA THR A 526 -21.47 6.22 -9.78
C THR A 526 -22.02 5.37 -10.92
N ILE A 527 -22.36 4.10 -10.68
CA ILE A 527 -22.93 3.20 -11.69
C ILE A 527 -24.22 3.77 -12.26
N LEU A 528 -25.13 4.28 -11.41
CA LEU A 528 -26.40 4.84 -11.85
C LEU A 528 -26.23 6.12 -12.68
N ARG A 529 -25.31 6.99 -12.27
CA ARG A 529 -24.98 8.22 -13.01
C ARG A 529 -24.36 7.88 -14.36
N GLU A 530 -23.32 7.06 -14.36
CA GLU A 530 -22.62 6.64 -15.57
C GLU A 530 -23.56 5.95 -16.58
N PHE A 531 -24.49 5.10 -16.13
CA PHE A 531 -25.50 4.52 -17.03
C PHE A 531 -26.39 5.59 -17.66
N SER A 532 -26.73 6.63 -16.91
CA SER A 532 -27.59 7.70 -17.39
C SER A 532 -26.97 8.40 -18.60
N ASP A 533 -25.64 8.51 -18.68
CA ASP A 533 -24.98 9.22 -19.78
C ASP A 533 -24.98 8.42 -21.09
N TYR A 534 -25.09 7.09 -21.03
CA TYR A 534 -25.10 6.23 -22.23
C TYR A 534 -26.49 5.93 -22.81
N VAL A 535 -27.55 6.01 -22.00
CA VAL A 535 -28.88 5.49 -22.40
C VAL A 535 -29.84 6.60 -22.86
N GLN A 536 -30.77 6.24 -23.74
CA GLN A 536 -31.80 7.18 -24.20
C GLN A 536 -32.88 7.45 -23.16
N GLU A 537 -33.54 8.61 -23.32
CA GLU A 537 -34.72 8.98 -22.55
C GLU A 537 -35.79 7.88 -22.59
N GLY A 538 -36.29 7.50 -21.42
CA GLY A 538 -37.27 6.42 -21.26
C GLY A 538 -36.66 5.06 -20.90
N SER A 539 -35.34 4.98 -20.72
CA SER A 539 -34.68 3.81 -20.13
C SER A 539 -35.00 3.68 -18.63
N GLU A 540 -34.97 2.46 -18.12
CA GLU A 540 -35.29 2.15 -16.72
C GLU A 540 -34.17 1.36 -16.06
N ILE A 541 -33.82 1.72 -14.81
CA ILE A 541 -32.92 0.92 -13.97
C ILE A 541 -33.70 0.45 -12.74
N ASP A 542 -33.82 -0.86 -12.58
CA ASP A 542 -34.37 -1.44 -11.36
C ASP A 542 -33.21 -1.82 -10.43
N VAL A 543 -33.27 -1.39 -9.17
CA VAL A 543 -32.24 -1.69 -8.16
C VAL A 543 -32.85 -2.59 -7.09
N VAL A 544 -32.31 -3.81 -6.95
CA VAL A 544 -32.70 -4.78 -5.94
C VAL A 544 -31.88 -4.58 -4.68
N ILE A 545 -32.54 -4.13 -3.61
CA ILE A 545 -31.95 -3.99 -2.28
C ILE A 545 -32.83 -4.77 -1.30
N TYR A 546 -32.37 -5.95 -0.89
CA TYR A 546 -33.11 -6.80 0.05
C TYR A 546 -33.12 -6.17 1.44
N GLN A 547 -34.28 -5.76 1.96
CA GLN A 547 -34.43 -5.07 3.25
C GLN A 547 -33.75 -3.69 3.31
N ALA A 548 -33.97 -2.84 2.31
CA ALA A 548 -33.40 -1.49 2.25
C ALA A 548 -33.66 -0.68 3.53
N SER A 549 -32.61 -0.11 4.11
CA SER A 549 -32.69 0.85 5.22
C SER A 549 -33.29 2.18 4.75
N GLN A 550 -33.77 3.01 5.68
CA GLN A 550 -34.29 4.32 5.32
C GLN A 550 -33.22 5.21 4.66
N SER A 551 -31.96 5.09 5.09
CA SER A 551 -30.85 5.85 4.50
C SER A 551 -30.64 5.50 3.02
N GLU A 552 -30.64 4.21 2.68
CA GLU A 552 -30.48 3.74 1.29
C GLU A 552 -31.68 4.14 0.43
N GLN A 553 -32.89 4.10 0.99
CA GLN A 553 -34.10 4.57 0.29
C GLN A 553 -34.04 6.07 0.00
N ASP A 554 -33.63 6.87 0.98
CA ASP A 554 -33.52 8.33 0.85
C ASP A 554 -32.40 8.69 -0.15
N GLU A 555 -31.28 7.96 -0.13
CA GLU A 555 -30.17 8.11 -1.08
C GLU A 555 -30.60 7.80 -2.52
N LEU A 556 -31.22 6.64 -2.75
CA LEU A 556 -31.71 6.27 -4.08
C LEU A 556 -32.75 7.26 -4.61
N ALA A 557 -33.66 7.73 -3.75
CA ALA A 557 -34.68 8.71 -4.11
C ALA A 557 -34.09 10.09 -4.43
N ARG A 558 -32.93 10.44 -3.85
CA ARG A 558 -32.18 11.65 -4.24
C ARG A 558 -31.53 11.46 -5.61
N ILE A 559 -30.90 10.32 -5.85
CA ILE A 559 -30.26 10.02 -7.14
C ILE A 559 -31.29 10.02 -8.28
N ASP A 560 -32.46 9.40 -8.09
CA ASP A 560 -33.58 9.42 -9.05
C ASP A 560 -34.12 10.83 -9.33
N GLN A 561 -34.01 11.76 -8.38
CA GLN A 561 -34.40 13.16 -8.60
C GLN A 561 -33.32 13.97 -9.32
N ASP A 562 -32.05 13.61 -9.14
CA ASP A 562 -30.91 14.30 -9.75
C ASP A 562 -30.71 13.88 -11.21
N ILE A 563 -31.13 12.66 -11.59
CA ILE A 563 -30.95 12.12 -12.94
C ILE A 563 -32.26 12.26 -13.74
N GLU A 564 -32.26 13.07 -14.81
CA GLU A 564 -33.49 13.46 -15.50
C GLU A 564 -33.94 12.52 -16.64
N ASN A 565 -33.04 11.71 -17.20
CA ASN A 565 -33.26 10.95 -18.44
C ASN A 565 -33.61 9.45 -18.23
N ILE A 566 -33.37 8.92 -17.03
CA ILE A 566 -33.69 7.54 -16.65
C ILE A 566 -34.61 7.50 -15.45
N LYS A 567 -35.37 6.41 -15.34
CA LYS A 567 -36.20 6.15 -14.17
C LYS A 567 -35.57 5.07 -13.31
N ILE A 568 -35.37 5.34 -12.03
CA ILE A 568 -34.75 4.42 -11.09
C ILE A 568 -35.81 3.87 -10.12
N ASN A 569 -35.97 2.55 -10.07
CA ASN A 569 -36.95 1.90 -9.20
C ASN A 569 -36.28 1.02 -8.15
N LEU A 570 -36.68 1.18 -6.89
CA LEU A 570 -36.30 0.26 -5.81
C LEU A 570 -37.16 -1.02 -5.84
N ILE A 571 -36.51 -2.18 -5.74
CA ILE A 571 -37.15 -3.48 -5.60
C ILE A 571 -36.64 -4.17 -4.34
N ASP A 572 -37.53 -4.46 -3.40
CA ASP A 572 -37.21 -5.21 -2.18
C ASP A 572 -37.58 -6.69 -2.34
N ILE A 573 -36.61 -7.49 -2.80
CA ILE A 573 -36.71 -8.95 -2.91
C ILE A 573 -35.42 -9.61 -2.43
N ASN A 574 -35.49 -10.88 -2.02
CA ASN A 574 -34.29 -11.64 -1.65
C ASN A 574 -33.63 -12.26 -2.90
N PRO A 575 -32.41 -11.84 -3.29
CA PRO A 575 -31.72 -12.36 -4.48
C PRO A 575 -31.17 -13.78 -4.30
N LEU A 576 -31.21 -14.34 -3.08
CA LEU A 576 -30.84 -15.72 -2.79
C LEU A 576 -32.05 -16.68 -2.87
N ASP A 577 -33.26 -16.15 -3.08
CA ASP A 577 -34.46 -16.95 -3.29
C ASP A 577 -34.84 -17.04 -4.77
N ARG A 578 -34.88 -18.26 -5.29
CA ARG A 578 -35.20 -18.53 -6.69
C ARG A 578 -36.63 -18.10 -7.06
N ALA A 579 -37.59 -18.22 -6.14
CA ALA A 579 -38.98 -17.84 -6.43
C ALA A 579 -39.08 -16.31 -6.60
N SER A 580 -38.46 -15.56 -5.68
CA SER A 580 -38.35 -14.10 -5.76
C SER A 580 -37.70 -13.62 -7.07
N LEU A 581 -36.60 -14.26 -7.50
CA LEU A 581 -35.95 -13.93 -8.78
C LEU A 581 -36.84 -14.26 -9.98
N LEU A 582 -37.66 -15.32 -9.95
CA LEU A 582 -38.60 -15.62 -11.03
C LEU A 582 -39.72 -14.58 -11.14
N ASP A 583 -40.22 -14.09 -10.01
CA ASP A 583 -41.27 -13.07 -9.96
C ASP A 583 -40.80 -11.74 -10.56
N LEU A 584 -39.49 -11.47 -10.51
CA LEU A 584 -38.83 -10.33 -11.14
C LEU A 584 -38.82 -10.39 -12.68
N GLN A 585 -39.01 -11.58 -13.26
CA GLN A 585 -38.95 -11.86 -14.70
C GLN A 585 -37.62 -11.40 -15.33
N PRO A 586 -36.47 -12.00 -14.97
CA PRO A 586 -35.14 -11.48 -15.28
C PRO A 586 -34.84 -11.41 -16.78
N SER A 587 -35.58 -12.12 -17.63
CA SER A 587 -35.47 -12.06 -19.09
C SER A 587 -35.98 -10.76 -19.73
N ARG A 588 -36.59 -9.86 -18.95
CA ARG A 588 -37.02 -8.53 -19.42
C ARG A 588 -35.91 -7.48 -19.40
N TYR A 589 -34.77 -7.80 -18.82
CA TYR A 589 -33.64 -6.89 -18.71
C TYR A 589 -32.59 -7.18 -19.79
N GLY A 590 -31.98 -6.12 -20.31
CA GLY A 590 -30.84 -6.21 -21.23
C GLY A 590 -29.62 -6.73 -20.50
N ASN A 591 -29.25 -6.09 -19.40
CA ASN A 591 -28.19 -6.56 -18.52
C ASN A 591 -28.64 -6.66 -17.05
N ILE A 592 -28.00 -7.58 -16.33
CA ILE A 592 -28.13 -7.75 -14.88
C ILE A 592 -26.73 -7.65 -14.27
N ILE A 593 -26.52 -6.63 -13.44
CA ILE A 593 -25.27 -6.42 -12.69
C ILE A 593 -25.48 -6.87 -11.25
N ILE A 594 -24.63 -7.79 -10.78
CA ILE A 594 -24.61 -8.26 -9.40
C ILE A 594 -23.45 -7.57 -8.69
N LEU A 595 -23.75 -6.69 -7.75
CA LEU A 595 -22.77 -5.94 -6.97
C LEU A 595 -22.44 -6.65 -5.66
N ALA A 596 -21.19 -6.54 -5.23
CA ALA A 596 -20.75 -7.03 -3.93
C ALA A 596 -21.34 -6.16 -2.82
N SER A 597 -22.47 -6.61 -2.26
CA SER A 597 -23.19 -5.89 -1.21
C SER A 597 -22.97 -6.61 0.13
N ALA A 598 -22.16 -6.00 0.99
CA ALA A 598 -22.04 -6.43 2.37
C ALA A 598 -23.26 -5.95 3.16
N ARG A 599 -24.15 -6.89 3.50
CA ARG A 599 -25.16 -6.66 4.54
C ARG A 599 -24.59 -7.24 5.84
N GLU A 600 -24.64 -6.49 6.95
CA GLU A 600 -24.02 -6.88 8.24
C GLU A 600 -22.48 -6.87 8.20
N ASP A 601 -21.80 -7.14 9.33
CA ASP A 601 -20.32 -7.23 9.44
C ASP A 601 -19.77 -8.50 8.75
N LYS A 602 -20.18 -8.75 7.50
CA LYS A 602 -19.73 -9.88 6.67
C LYS A 602 -18.34 -9.60 6.11
N ASP A 603 -17.54 -10.65 6.03
CA ASP A 603 -16.26 -10.59 5.33
C ASP A 603 -16.43 -10.67 3.80
N THR A 604 -15.38 -10.28 3.07
CA THR A 604 -15.29 -10.31 1.62
C THR A 604 -15.65 -11.68 1.02
N GLN A 605 -15.24 -12.77 1.67
CA GLN A 605 -15.47 -14.13 1.19
C GLN A 605 -16.96 -14.51 1.23
N GLN A 606 -17.67 -14.10 2.28
CA GLN A 606 -19.12 -14.30 2.41
C GLN A 606 -19.90 -13.52 1.36
N VAL A 607 -19.51 -12.27 1.10
CA VAL A 607 -20.13 -11.43 0.06
C VAL A 607 -19.98 -12.06 -1.33
N ASP A 608 -18.77 -12.48 -1.69
CA ASP A 608 -18.54 -13.17 -2.97
C ASP A 608 -19.34 -14.48 -3.09
N SER A 609 -19.46 -15.23 -1.99
CA SER A 609 -20.23 -16.47 -1.97
C SER A 609 -21.72 -16.22 -2.29
N GLU A 610 -22.30 -15.14 -1.76
CA GLU A 610 -23.68 -14.74 -2.04
C GLU A 610 -23.85 -14.29 -3.50
N ASN A 611 -22.92 -13.48 -4.02
CA ASN A 611 -22.91 -13.08 -5.43
C ASN A 611 -22.87 -14.28 -6.37
N ILE A 612 -21.99 -15.26 -6.10
CA ILE A 612 -21.89 -16.50 -6.88
C ILE A 612 -23.19 -17.29 -6.80
N VAL A 613 -23.83 -17.38 -5.64
CA VAL A 613 -25.13 -18.07 -5.51
C VAL A 613 -26.21 -17.38 -6.33
N THR A 614 -26.34 -16.06 -6.25
CA THR A 614 -27.30 -15.30 -7.07
C THR A 614 -27.04 -15.47 -8.56
N LEU A 615 -25.78 -15.41 -8.99
CA LEU A 615 -25.36 -15.67 -10.37
C LEU A 615 -25.81 -17.05 -10.86
N LEU A 616 -25.55 -18.09 -10.07
CA LEU A 616 -25.94 -19.47 -10.40
C LEU A 616 -27.46 -19.66 -10.42
N LEU A 617 -28.21 -18.97 -9.55
CA LEU A 617 -29.67 -19.00 -9.55
C LEU A 617 -30.24 -18.36 -10.81
N LEU A 618 -29.76 -17.18 -11.21
CA LEU A 618 -30.18 -16.50 -12.44
C LEU A 618 -29.88 -17.37 -13.67
N ARG A 619 -28.70 -17.99 -13.74
CA ARG A 619 -28.37 -18.96 -14.79
C ARG A 619 -29.33 -20.14 -14.84
N SER A 620 -29.63 -20.73 -13.68
CA SER A 620 -30.60 -21.83 -13.60
C SER A 620 -31.99 -21.42 -14.10
N ILE A 621 -32.37 -20.16 -13.87
CA ILE A 621 -33.62 -19.59 -14.40
C ILE A 621 -33.52 -19.47 -15.92
N PHE A 622 -32.49 -18.83 -16.47
CA PHE A 622 -32.33 -18.66 -17.91
C PHE A 622 -32.24 -19.98 -18.69
N GLN A 623 -31.56 -20.99 -18.15
CA GLN A 623 -31.53 -22.35 -18.74
C GLN A 623 -32.91 -23.03 -18.79
N SER A 624 -33.83 -22.64 -17.92
CA SER A 624 -35.19 -23.19 -17.88
C SER A 624 -36.17 -22.45 -18.80
N LEU A 625 -35.78 -21.29 -19.32
CA LEU A 625 -36.56 -20.51 -20.29
C LEU A 625 -36.25 -21.00 -21.70
N GLU A 626 -37.25 -20.93 -22.61
CA GLU A 626 -36.99 -21.27 -24.02
C GLU A 626 -36.02 -20.25 -24.66
N PRO A 627 -35.18 -20.66 -25.65
CA PRO A 627 -34.16 -19.82 -26.29
C PRO A 627 -34.68 -18.58 -27.05
N SER A 628 -35.98 -18.28 -26.93
CA SER A 628 -36.71 -17.24 -27.67
C SER A 628 -36.65 -15.86 -27.02
N HIS A 629 -35.95 -15.71 -25.89
CA HIS A 629 -35.76 -14.44 -25.18
C HIS A 629 -34.33 -13.98 -25.44
N GLY A 630 -34.16 -12.70 -25.78
CA GLY A 630 -32.84 -12.11 -26.05
C GLY A 630 -31.82 -12.46 -24.96
N GLU A 631 -30.54 -12.51 -25.33
CA GLU A 631 -29.48 -12.89 -24.41
C GLU A 631 -29.29 -11.79 -23.34
N THR A 632 -30.02 -11.90 -22.22
CA THR A 632 -29.76 -11.08 -21.03
C THR A 632 -28.32 -11.31 -20.59
N LYS A 633 -27.52 -10.25 -20.53
CA LYS A 633 -26.13 -10.33 -20.09
C LYS A 633 -26.06 -10.33 -18.58
N LEU A 634 -25.22 -11.19 -18.03
CA LEU A 634 -24.93 -11.24 -16.60
C LEU A 634 -23.54 -10.66 -16.36
N ILE A 635 -23.47 -9.72 -15.44
CA ILE A 635 -22.25 -9.07 -14.98
C ILE A 635 -22.16 -9.28 -13.48
N THR A 636 -21.02 -9.70 -12.97
CA THR A 636 -20.83 -9.93 -11.53
C THR A 636 -19.55 -9.29 -11.06
N GLU A 637 -19.68 -8.45 -10.05
CA GLU A 637 -18.56 -7.97 -9.25
C GLU A 637 -18.07 -9.11 -8.34
N VAL A 638 -16.78 -9.38 -8.39
CA VAL A 638 -16.11 -10.36 -7.53
C VAL A 638 -14.93 -9.68 -6.87
N LEU A 639 -14.93 -9.65 -5.54
CA LEU A 639 -13.88 -8.99 -4.78
C LEU A 639 -12.60 -9.84 -4.79
N GLU A 640 -12.72 -11.17 -4.64
CA GLU A 640 -11.59 -12.11 -4.61
C GLU A 640 -11.27 -12.72 -5.98
N SER A 641 -10.07 -12.46 -6.49
CA SER A 641 -9.58 -12.93 -7.79
C SER A 641 -9.53 -14.46 -7.89
N GLN A 642 -9.42 -15.18 -6.77
CA GLN A 642 -9.47 -16.65 -6.78
C GLN A 642 -10.86 -17.19 -7.14
N ASN A 643 -11.91 -16.44 -6.79
CA ASN A 643 -13.28 -16.82 -7.12
C ASN A 643 -13.57 -16.64 -8.62
N TYR A 644 -12.89 -15.68 -9.28
CA TYR A 644 -12.93 -15.54 -10.73
C TYR A 644 -12.59 -16.85 -11.44
N GLU A 645 -11.49 -17.52 -11.06
CA GLU A 645 -11.08 -18.79 -11.69
C GLU A 645 -12.13 -19.89 -11.52
N LEU A 646 -12.83 -19.92 -10.38
CA LEU A 646 -13.86 -20.92 -10.09
C LEU A 646 -15.07 -20.73 -11.01
N ILE A 647 -15.51 -19.48 -11.18
CA ILE A 647 -16.64 -19.12 -12.03
C ILE A 647 -16.27 -19.39 -13.50
N ALA A 648 -15.07 -18.95 -13.94
CA ALA A 648 -14.59 -19.19 -15.30
C ALA A 648 -14.54 -20.69 -15.65
N LYS A 649 -14.00 -21.54 -14.75
CA LYS A 649 -13.94 -23.00 -14.92
C LYS A 649 -15.31 -23.67 -14.93
N ALA A 650 -16.32 -23.06 -14.32
CA ALA A 650 -17.69 -23.54 -14.39
C ALA A 650 -18.35 -23.30 -15.77
N GLY A 651 -17.61 -22.78 -16.76
CA GLY A 651 -18.10 -22.51 -18.11
C GLY A 651 -19.05 -21.31 -18.14
N VAL A 652 -18.86 -20.38 -17.20
CA VAL A 652 -19.69 -19.20 -17.05
C VAL A 652 -19.21 -18.14 -18.04
N LYS A 653 -19.94 -17.99 -19.15
CA LYS A 653 -19.76 -16.96 -20.18
C LYS A 653 -20.12 -15.53 -19.73
N ASP A 654 -20.32 -15.33 -18.43
CA ASP A 654 -20.74 -14.04 -17.88
C ASP A 654 -19.51 -13.17 -17.66
N MET A 655 -19.74 -11.87 -17.62
CA MET A 655 -18.66 -10.94 -17.40
C MET A 655 -18.38 -10.81 -15.91
N ILE A 656 -17.11 -10.96 -15.53
CA ILE A 656 -16.68 -10.84 -14.15
C ILE A 656 -15.68 -9.71 -14.08
N ILE A 657 -15.96 -8.72 -13.24
CA ILE A 657 -15.07 -7.62 -12.95
C ILE A 657 -14.57 -7.79 -11.52
N SER A 658 -13.26 -7.62 -11.32
CA SER A 658 -12.64 -7.81 -10.02
C SER A 658 -11.67 -6.70 -9.66
N ASN A 659 -11.38 -6.59 -8.36
CA ASN A 659 -10.38 -5.66 -7.82
C ASN A 659 -8.95 -5.91 -8.34
N ARG A 660 -8.73 -6.98 -9.14
CA ARG A 660 -7.49 -7.20 -9.89
C ARG A 660 -7.21 -6.05 -10.86
N LEU A 661 -8.24 -5.49 -11.52
CA LEU A 661 -8.06 -4.38 -12.48
C LEU A 661 -7.49 -3.13 -11.82
N VAL A 662 -7.89 -2.85 -10.58
CA VAL A 662 -7.33 -1.74 -9.79
C VAL A 662 -5.87 -1.99 -9.44
N SER A 663 -5.53 -3.24 -9.12
CA SER A 663 -4.16 -3.65 -8.79
C SER A 663 -3.23 -3.49 -10.00
N MET A 664 -3.73 -3.83 -11.19
CA MET A 664 -3.09 -3.57 -12.49
C MET A 664 -2.83 -2.08 -12.74
N ILE A 665 -3.86 -1.24 -12.60
CA ILE A 665 -3.75 0.22 -12.76
C ILE A 665 -2.71 0.80 -11.78
N MET A 666 -2.73 0.38 -10.51
CA MET A 666 -1.73 0.82 -9.53
C MET A 666 -0.31 0.45 -9.92
N ALA A 667 -0.10 -0.75 -10.47
CA ALA A 667 1.21 -1.19 -10.93
C ALA A 667 1.67 -0.36 -12.15
N GLN A 668 0.82 -0.14 -13.15
CA GLN A 668 1.17 0.69 -14.32
C GLN A 668 1.53 2.13 -13.94
N ILE A 669 0.71 2.78 -13.09
CA ILE A 669 0.99 4.14 -12.62
C ILE A 669 2.28 4.20 -11.79
N SER A 670 2.62 3.12 -11.09
CA SER A 670 3.88 3.03 -10.33
C SER A 670 5.12 2.92 -11.21
N GLU A 671 4.98 2.49 -12.47
CA GLU A 671 6.07 2.48 -13.46
C GLU A 671 6.10 3.78 -14.27
N SER A 672 4.94 4.36 -14.59
CA SER A 672 4.84 5.67 -15.24
C SER A 672 3.64 6.46 -14.71
N ARG A 673 3.93 7.54 -13.96
CA ARG A 673 2.87 8.38 -13.34
C ARG A 673 1.91 8.99 -14.36
N HIS A 674 2.40 9.26 -15.58
CA HIS A 674 1.66 9.92 -16.65
C HIS A 674 0.57 9.03 -17.26
N ILE A 675 0.63 7.71 -17.03
CA ILE A 675 -0.44 6.79 -17.42
C ILE A 675 -1.75 7.08 -16.66
N LYS A 676 -1.68 7.74 -15.49
CA LYS A 676 -2.89 8.21 -14.79
C LYS A 676 -3.74 9.12 -15.68
N ASP A 677 -3.10 10.04 -16.41
CA ASP A 677 -3.80 10.99 -17.29
C ASP A 677 -4.57 10.25 -18.41
N VAL A 678 -4.05 9.11 -18.86
CA VAL A 678 -4.69 8.24 -19.85
C VAL A 678 -5.94 7.58 -19.28
N TYR A 679 -5.85 7.03 -18.08
CA TYR A 679 -7.01 6.40 -17.43
C TYR A 679 -8.07 7.39 -17.01
N ASP A 680 -7.66 8.57 -16.54
CA ASP A 680 -8.60 9.64 -16.23
C ASP A 680 -9.41 10.04 -17.47
N ASP A 681 -8.81 10.04 -18.68
CA ASP A 681 -9.48 10.39 -19.94
C ASP A 681 -10.33 9.22 -20.48
N ILE A 682 -9.79 7.99 -20.59
CA ILE A 682 -10.52 6.83 -21.13
C ILE A 682 -11.71 6.40 -20.24
N PHE A 683 -11.64 6.68 -18.94
CA PHE A 683 -12.74 6.45 -18.01
C PHE A 683 -13.59 7.71 -17.76
N GLN A 684 -13.46 8.77 -18.54
CA GLN A 684 -14.44 9.87 -18.51
C GLN A 684 -15.55 9.61 -19.52
N GLU A 685 -16.76 10.10 -19.20
CA GLU A 685 -17.92 10.07 -20.10
C GLU A 685 -17.72 11.04 -21.27
N ASP A 686 -17.08 12.18 -20.99
CA ASP A 686 -16.71 13.18 -21.99
C ASP A 686 -15.34 12.81 -22.57
N GLY A 687 -15.26 12.63 -23.89
CA GLY A 687 -13.99 12.38 -24.58
C GLY A 687 -14.04 11.08 -25.38
N SER A 688 -12.89 10.40 -25.48
CA SER A 688 -12.78 9.17 -26.28
C SER A 688 -12.62 7.93 -25.40
N GLU A 689 -13.47 6.94 -25.64
CA GLU A 689 -13.49 5.66 -24.94
C GLU A 689 -13.12 4.51 -25.87
N ILE A 690 -12.97 3.31 -25.29
CA ILE A 690 -12.73 2.09 -26.05
C ILE A 690 -14.06 1.38 -26.35
N TYR A 691 -14.32 1.15 -27.64
CA TYR A 691 -15.52 0.49 -28.13
C TYR A 691 -15.23 -0.76 -28.98
N LEU A 692 -16.20 -1.68 -28.99
CA LEU A 692 -16.26 -2.80 -29.92
C LEU A 692 -17.34 -2.55 -30.97
N LYS A 693 -16.97 -1.88 -32.07
CA LYS A 693 -17.93 -1.48 -33.10
C LYS A 693 -18.07 -2.56 -34.19
N PRO A 694 -19.29 -3.04 -34.51
CA PRO A 694 -19.49 -4.09 -35.49
C PRO A 694 -19.10 -3.63 -36.90
N LEU A 695 -18.60 -4.56 -37.71
CA LEU A 695 -18.11 -4.27 -39.06
C LEU A 695 -19.20 -3.74 -40.00
N SER A 696 -20.47 -4.02 -39.70
CA SER A 696 -21.64 -3.49 -40.42
C SER A 696 -21.73 -1.95 -40.41
N LEU A 697 -21.01 -1.26 -39.51
CA LEU A 697 -20.87 0.19 -39.51
C LEU A 697 -19.87 0.71 -40.55
N TYR A 698 -18.95 -0.14 -40.99
CA TYR A 698 -17.83 0.21 -41.87
C TYR A 698 -17.97 -0.34 -43.28
N PHE A 699 -18.72 -1.43 -43.45
CA PHE A 699 -18.91 -2.13 -44.73
C PHE A 699 -20.35 -2.60 -44.91
N ASP A 700 -20.84 -2.63 -46.15
CA ASP A 700 -22.22 -3.02 -46.50
C ASP A 700 -22.35 -4.44 -47.09
N SER A 701 -21.22 -5.07 -47.41
CA SER A 701 -21.14 -6.31 -48.17
C SER A 701 -20.22 -7.29 -47.45
N PHE A 702 -20.71 -8.50 -47.15
CA PHE A 702 -19.98 -9.51 -46.38
C PHE A 702 -19.98 -10.88 -47.07
N PRO A 703 -18.95 -11.72 -46.86
CA PRO A 703 -17.73 -11.46 -46.09
C PRO A 703 -16.76 -10.50 -46.81
N VAL A 704 -15.89 -9.83 -46.05
CA VAL A 704 -14.81 -8.99 -46.57
C VAL A 704 -13.44 -9.65 -46.29
N GLU A 705 -12.47 -9.44 -47.18
CA GLU A 705 -11.09 -9.89 -47.00
C GLU A 705 -10.19 -8.65 -47.01
N LEU A 706 -9.70 -8.25 -45.83
CA LEU A 706 -9.05 -6.97 -45.59
C LEU A 706 -7.80 -7.13 -44.71
N SER A 707 -6.77 -6.34 -44.97
CA SER A 707 -5.61 -6.24 -44.08
C SER A 707 -5.93 -5.40 -42.84
N PHE A 708 -5.16 -5.54 -41.77
CA PHE A 708 -5.35 -4.67 -40.59
C PHE A 708 -5.13 -3.18 -40.94
N ALA A 709 -4.19 -2.86 -41.84
CA ALA A 709 -4.04 -1.51 -42.36
C ALA A 709 -5.31 -0.98 -43.03
N ASP A 710 -6.01 -1.83 -43.80
CA ASP A 710 -7.29 -1.46 -44.42
C ASP A 710 -8.37 -1.13 -43.37
N LEU A 711 -8.39 -1.88 -42.26
CA LEU A 711 -9.33 -1.65 -41.16
C LEU A 711 -9.03 -0.36 -40.40
N ILE A 712 -7.74 -0.05 -40.16
CA ILE A 712 -7.32 1.25 -39.61
C ILE A 712 -7.81 2.39 -40.49
N ALA A 713 -7.61 2.30 -41.81
CA ALA A 713 -8.06 3.33 -42.73
C ALA A 713 -9.60 3.46 -42.80
N ALA A 714 -10.33 2.35 -42.64
CA ALA A 714 -11.78 2.37 -42.57
C ALA A 714 -12.30 3.08 -41.30
N ALA A 715 -11.66 2.87 -40.16
CA ALA A 715 -11.97 3.56 -38.91
C ALA A 715 -11.62 5.06 -38.96
N GLN A 716 -10.50 5.41 -39.59
CA GLN A 716 -10.11 6.82 -39.79
C GLN A 716 -11.14 7.64 -40.58
N ASN A 717 -11.90 7.00 -41.49
CA ASN A 717 -12.99 7.68 -42.21
C ASN A 717 -14.17 8.08 -41.30
N ARG A 718 -14.22 7.53 -40.09
CA ARG A 718 -15.21 7.81 -39.06
C ARG A 718 -14.63 8.61 -37.87
N GLU A 719 -13.41 9.11 -38.00
CA GLU A 719 -12.71 9.83 -36.91
C GLU A 719 -12.43 8.93 -35.69
N GLU A 720 -12.14 7.65 -35.95
CA GLU A 720 -11.88 6.63 -34.93
C GLU A 720 -10.45 6.07 -35.10
N VAL A 721 -9.82 5.65 -33.99
CA VAL A 721 -8.53 4.94 -34.01
C VAL A 721 -8.75 3.46 -33.76
N CYS A 722 -8.58 2.64 -34.80
CA CYS A 722 -8.62 1.18 -34.67
C CYS A 722 -7.27 0.61 -34.23
N PHE A 723 -7.29 -0.15 -33.14
CA PHE A 723 -6.10 -0.81 -32.59
C PHE A 723 -6.27 -2.32 -32.40
N GLY A 724 -7.40 -2.90 -32.81
CA GLY A 724 -7.59 -4.35 -32.76
C GLY A 724 -8.83 -4.83 -33.50
N VAL A 725 -9.05 -6.15 -33.47
CA VAL A 725 -10.23 -6.80 -34.03
C VAL A 725 -10.81 -7.81 -33.04
N LYS A 726 -12.13 -8.06 -33.13
CA LYS A 726 -12.80 -9.13 -32.40
C LYS A 726 -13.57 -10.03 -33.36
N ILE A 727 -13.21 -11.32 -33.37
CA ILE A 727 -13.86 -12.34 -34.19
C ILE A 727 -15.02 -12.98 -33.42
N LYS A 728 -16.26 -12.73 -33.84
CA LYS A 728 -17.48 -13.18 -33.15
C LYS A 728 -17.56 -14.70 -33.04
N ALA A 729 -17.10 -15.41 -34.06
CA ALA A 729 -17.10 -16.88 -34.08
C ALA A 729 -16.23 -17.51 -32.97
N LEU A 730 -15.25 -16.76 -32.45
CA LEU A 730 -14.32 -17.21 -31.40
C LEU A 730 -14.68 -16.71 -30.00
N GLU A 731 -15.82 -16.01 -29.83
CA GLU A 731 -16.22 -15.37 -28.57
C GLU A 731 -16.27 -16.33 -27.37
N SER A 732 -16.62 -17.60 -27.63
CA SER A 732 -16.69 -18.64 -26.59
C SER A 732 -15.38 -19.39 -26.36
N ASP A 733 -14.33 -19.10 -27.12
CA ASP A 733 -13.02 -19.75 -27.00
C ASP A 733 -12.06 -18.87 -26.17
N GLN A 734 -11.98 -19.17 -24.87
CA GLN A 734 -11.07 -18.48 -23.96
C GLN A 734 -9.59 -18.65 -24.34
N ALA A 735 -9.21 -19.76 -24.99
CA ALA A 735 -7.82 -19.97 -25.41
C ALA A 735 -7.44 -19.11 -26.62
N ALA A 736 -8.43 -18.63 -27.36
CA ALA A 736 -8.28 -17.65 -28.44
C ALA A 736 -8.65 -16.23 -27.96
N ASN A 737 -8.50 -15.94 -26.66
CA ASN A 737 -8.80 -14.65 -26.06
C ASN A 737 -10.22 -14.14 -26.37
N SER A 738 -11.20 -15.06 -26.43
CA SER A 738 -12.58 -14.75 -26.84
C SER A 738 -12.67 -14.03 -28.20
N GLY A 739 -11.72 -14.31 -29.09
CA GLY A 739 -11.65 -13.74 -30.44
C GLY A 739 -11.06 -12.34 -30.50
N VAL A 740 -10.63 -11.74 -29.38
CA VAL A 740 -9.99 -10.42 -29.36
C VAL A 740 -8.52 -10.57 -29.72
N GLU A 741 -8.09 -9.77 -30.69
CA GLU A 741 -6.68 -9.63 -31.07
C GLU A 741 -6.34 -8.14 -31.16
N LEU A 742 -5.49 -7.68 -30.24
CA LEU A 742 -4.99 -6.31 -30.21
C LEU A 742 -3.69 -6.19 -31.02
N ILE A 743 -3.45 -4.98 -31.51
CA ILE A 743 -2.30 -4.56 -32.31
C ILE A 743 -1.82 -5.57 -33.39
N PRO A 744 -2.72 -6.17 -34.23
CA PRO A 744 -2.27 -7.07 -35.27
C PRO A 744 -1.20 -6.46 -36.19
N LEU A 745 -0.38 -7.32 -36.79
CA LEU A 745 0.52 -6.89 -37.85
C LEU A 745 -0.27 -6.20 -38.96
N LYS A 746 0.24 -5.05 -39.43
CA LYS A 746 -0.50 -4.16 -40.36
C LYS A 746 -0.85 -4.84 -41.69
N ASP A 747 -0.09 -5.85 -42.10
CA ASP A 747 -0.30 -6.63 -43.33
C ASP A 747 -1.09 -7.94 -43.12
N LYS A 748 -1.45 -8.28 -41.88
CA LYS A 748 -2.26 -9.46 -41.56
C LYS A 748 -3.65 -9.31 -42.18
N VAL A 749 -4.06 -10.30 -42.96
CA VAL A 749 -5.35 -10.34 -43.66
C VAL A 749 -6.37 -11.14 -42.86
N PHE A 750 -7.56 -10.57 -42.72
CA PHE A 750 -8.70 -11.18 -42.05
C PHE A 750 -9.85 -11.42 -43.03
N THR A 751 -10.57 -12.52 -42.83
CA THR A 751 -11.85 -12.78 -43.50
C THR A 751 -12.96 -12.51 -42.49
N LEU A 752 -13.64 -11.39 -42.63
CA LEU A 752 -14.55 -10.85 -41.61
C LEU A 752 -16.01 -10.85 -42.07
N VAL A 753 -16.92 -11.03 -41.12
CA VAL A 753 -18.38 -10.96 -41.29
C VAL A 753 -18.96 -9.73 -40.57
N ALA A 754 -20.24 -9.45 -40.79
CA ALA A 754 -20.92 -8.25 -40.29
C ALA A 754 -20.90 -8.09 -38.75
N GLU A 755 -20.84 -9.22 -38.03
CA GLU A 755 -20.90 -9.30 -36.57
C GLU A 755 -19.53 -9.28 -35.90
N ASP A 756 -18.44 -9.40 -36.68
CA ASP A 756 -17.10 -9.16 -36.14
C ASP A 756 -16.97 -7.67 -35.81
N CYS A 757 -16.15 -7.32 -34.83
CA CYS A 757 -15.98 -5.94 -34.39
C CYS A 757 -14.56 -5.42 -34.63
N LEU A 758 -14.44 -4.11 -34.83
CA LEU A 758 -13.18 -3.40 -34.63
C LEU A 758 -13.09 -2.96 -33.17
N VAL A 759 -11.89 -3.06 -32.60
CA VAL A 759 -11.57 -2.44 -31.31
C VAL A 759 -11.05 -1.04 -31.61
N VAL A 760 -11.81 -0.03 -31.22
CA VAL A 760 -11.54 1.37 -31.57
C VAL A 760 -11.53 2.27 -30.36
N VAL A 761 -10.73 3.32 -30.42
CA VAL A 761 -10.88 4.51 -29.58
C VAL A 761 -11.74 5.52 -30.35
N ALA A 762 -12.84 5.97 -29.77
CA ALA A 762 -13.80 6.87 -30.42
C ALA A 762 -14.56 7.74 -29.40
N GLU A 763 -15.15 8.86 -29.85
CA GLU A 763 -15.97 9.74 -29.01
C GLU A 763 -17.41 9.24 -28.77
N ASP A 764 -17.87 8.26 -29.56
CA ASP A 764 -19.22 7.70 -29.43
C ASP A 764 -19.25 6.20 -29.71
N GLU A 765 -20.31 5.53 -29.24
CA GLU A 765 -20.53 4.09 -29.46
C GLU A 765 -21.04 3.77 -30.90
N LEU A 766 -21.68 4.73 -31.60
CA LEU A 766 -22.63 4.45 -32.72
C LEU A 766 -22.16 4.75 -34.15
#